data_AF-A0ABD2XRQ1-F1
#
_entry.id   AF-A0ABD2XRQ1-F1
#
_cell.length_a   1.000
_cell.length_b   1.000
_cell.length_c   1.000
_cell.angle_alpha   90.00
_cell.angle_beta   90.00
_cell.angle_gamma   90.00
#
_symmetry.space_group_name_H-M   'P 1'
#
loop_
_entity.id
_entity.type
_entity.pdbx_description
1 polymer ?
#
loop_
_entity_poly.entity_id
_entity_poly.type
_entity_poly.pdbx_seq_one_letter_code
_entity_poly.pdbx_strand_id
1 'polypeptide(L)'
;MLRRKNRHAIFLNNLLSAYNLYIVNTTEPTHHVIFRNGSLRESCIDLCIVRDTDSVLAHTKSQVPFAAGHDLITLQYNLSRTLPPPIPRHIRSWRNVTPEALNNALSPLLCSQLSITPSQSESVFCHGLDASVSTLTDAILSVADSVAPLRPARLSFRHKPWVDPEVRSLIHARDRAYRRFRRCHRNSDLLQYRVLRTEARSRLDSKKSAYFTAKMNDTSSSTELWRTLRSLGVTPLGPPSPLNYFTADTLAQHYASISSCSRPISSEIIDSICSIPLTQSRPAFSLQPITASHIIKLITTISSKSMGLDDISSPMLSLASSTLSAPLTTIINTSITSATFPHTWKLASIIPLSKTSSPSSPNDTRPIALLSELSKILERVIHTQLITYLIDQNLLSPHQHGFRPSHSTQTAILDITERVRSAIDKRMVSVLVSFDFSKAFDTIPHRRLLVRLREIGCDDLTIRWFADYLSLRSLAVRKADGSHSHLYRTTSGVSQGSVLGPLLFLIYINSLPSILSHSHAIIFTDDTQIISYAPPSQFKDLLSRMTADANAVHQWAMDNGLSLNAQKTRVLLLGSRVFINALGRANPPKIVLAGTALEYSPTVKILGLVLDSKLNWDAQISSASSKIHYALYSLRHHRNSLSRHLRQASRSGADCSTPRLRSGCAD
;
A
#
# COMPACT_ATOMS: atom_id res chain seq x y z
N MET A 1 -11.77 -10.97 -37.64
CA MET A 1 -10.59 -11.89 -37.64
C MET A 1 -9.88 -12.07 -36.30
N LEU A 2 -9.96 -11.14 -35.34
CA LEU A 2 -9.51 -11.35 -33.94
C LEU A 2 -10.35 -12.38 -33.14
N ARG A 3 -11.44 -12.88 -33.72
CA ARG A 3 -12.27 -13.98 -33.18
C ARG A 3 -11.66 -15.38 -33.37
N ARG A 4 -10.56 -15.54 -34.12
CA ARG A 4 -9.86 -16.82 -34.20
C ARG A 4 -9.19 -17.10 -32.86
N LYS A 5 -9.56 -18.21 -32.19
CA LYS A 5 -8.98 -18.71 -30.93
C LYS A 5 -7.52 -19.20 -31.09
N ASN A 6 -6.67 -18.36 -31.68
CA ASN A 6 -5.24 -18.58 -31.80
C ASN A 6 -4.55 -17.95 -30.58
N ARG A 7 -3.52 -18.61 -30.05
CA ARG A 7 -2.72 -18.16 -28.89
C ARG A 7 -2.31 -16.69 -28.93
N HIS A 8 -1.96 -16.14 -30.10
CA HIS A 8 -1.54 -14.76 -30.28
C HIS A 8 -2.72 -13.77 -30.22
N ALA A 9 -3.90 -14.14 -30.71
CA ALA A 9 -5.11 -13.31 -30.61
C ALA A 9 -5.62 -13.27 -29.16
N ILE A 10 -5.57 -14.40 -28.45
CA ILE A 10 -5.88 -14.47 -27.01
C ILE A 10 -4.89 -13.60 -26.22
N PHE A 11 -3.59 -13.71 -26.52
CA PHE A 11 -2.57 -12.87 -25.89
C PHE A 11 -2.81 -11.37 -26.14
N LEU A 12 -3.11 -10.97 -27.38
CA LEU A 12 -3.35 -9.57 -27.72
C LEU A 12 -4.61 -9.04 -27.03
N ASN A 13 -5.71 -9.80 -27.01
CA ASN A 13 -6.93 -9.42 -26.29
C ASN A 13 -6.70 -9.28 -24.78
N ASN A 14 -5.93 -10.20 -24.18
CA ASN A 14 -5.55 -10.10 -22.78
C ASN A 14 -4.69 -8.85 -22.52
N LEU A 15 -3.79 -8.50 -23.45
CA LEU A 15 -2.97 -7.30 -23.37
C LEU A 15 -3.81 -6.03 -23.48
N LEU A 16 -4.73 -5.96 -24.45
CA LEU A 16 -5.61 -4.80 -24.63
C LEU A 16 -6.50 -4.57 -23.40
N SER A 17 -7.12 -5.65 -22.90
CA SER A 17 -7.94 -5.63 -21.68
C SER A 17 -7.12 -5.19 -20.46
N ALA A 18 -5.89 -5.70 -20.29
CA ALA A 18 -5.05 -5.37 -19.15
C ALA A 18 -4.57 -3.90 -19.14
N TYR A 19 -4.42 -3.27 -20.30
CA TYR A 19 -3.93 -1.87 -20.42
C TYR A 19 -5.02 -0.85 -20.71
N ASN A 20 -6.29 -1.28 -20.71
CA ASN A 20 -7.43 -0.48 -21.14
C ASN A 20 -7.15 0.17 -22.50
N LEU A 21 -6.69 -0.63 -23.44
CA LEU A 21 -6.33 -0.21 -24.79
C LEU A 21 -7.41 -0.67 -25.77
N TYR A 22 -7.68 0.18 -26.76
CA TYR A 22 -8.68 -0.03 -27.78
C TYR A 22 -7.99 -0.04 -29.13
N ILE A 23 -8.28 -1.05 -29.95
CA ILE A 23 -7.90 -1.02 -31.36
C ILE A 23 -8.92 -0.14 -32.08
N VAL A 24 -8.44 0.82 -32.85
CA VAL A 24 -9.27 1.79 -33.56
C VAL A 24 -9.78 1.23 -34.90
N ASN A 25 -8.93 0.52 -35.65
CA ASN A 25 -9.20 0.08 -37.02
C ASN A 25 -9.61 -1.41 -37.14
N THR A 26 -10.64 -1.84 -36.41
CA THR A 26 -10.92 -3.27 -36.16
C THR A 26 -11.78 -4.02 -37.19
N THR A 27 -12.37 -3.34 -38.16
CA THR A 27 -13.49 -3.93 -38.92
C THR A 27 -13.06 -4.74 -40.14
N GLU A 28 -11.87 -4.50 -40.69
CA GLU A 28 -11.46 -5.05 -41.98
C GLU A 28 -10.02 -5.59 -41.98
N PRO A 29 -9.67 -6.51 -42.90
CA PRO A 29 -8.28 -6.86 -43.14
C PRO A 29 -7.47 -5.62 -43.52
N THR A 30 -6.19 -5.66 -43.17
CA THR A 30 -5.24 -4.58 -43.47
C THR A 30 -4.09 -5.06 -44.34
N HIS A 31 -4.05 -6.36 -44.64
CA HIS A 31 -3.01 -7.00 -45.41
C HIS A 31 -3.56 -8.17 -46.21
N HIS A 32 -3.26 -8.15 -47.51
CA HIS A 32 -3.84 -8.99 -48.56
C HIS A 32 -2.70 -9.67 -49.34
N VAL A 33 -2.63 -10.99 -49.28
CA VAL A 33 -1.61 -11.80 -49.99
C VAL A 33 -2.29 -12.64 -51.06
N ILE A 34 -1.90 -12.46 -52.32
CA ILE A 34 -2.34 -13.30 -53.43
C ILE A 34 -1.25 -14.35 -53.69
N PHE A 35 -1.59 -15.62 -53.56
CA PHE A 35 -0.69 -16.74 -53.85
C PHE A 35 -0.65 -17.06 -55.35
N ARG A 36 0.41 -17.74 -55.80
CA ARG A 36 0.59 -18.15 -57.21
C ARG A 36 -0.55 -19.02 -57.77
N ASN A 37 -1.30 -19.68 -56.89
CA ASN A 37 -2.48 -20.48 -57.25
C ASN A 37 -3.78 -19.64 -57.32
N GLY A 38 -3.70 -18.31 -57.26
CA GLY A 38 -4.84 -17.40 -57.29
C GLY A 38 -5.58 -17.25 -55.95
N SER A 39 -5.19 -17.98 -54.90
CA SER A 39 -5.85 -17.87 -53.60
C SER A 39 -5.46 -16.57 -52.87
N LEU A 40 -6.47 -15.86 -52.34
CA LEU A 40 -6.29 -14.67 -51.53
C LEU A 40 -6.29 -15.05 -50.04
N ARG A 41 -5.28 -14.59 -49.31
CA ARG A 41 -5.23 -14.69 -47.85
C ARG A 41 -5.14 -13.32 -47.23
N GLU A 42 -6.11 -13.05 -46.37
CA GLU A 42 -6.26 -11.79 -45.70
C GLU A 42 -5.87 -11.89 -44.23
N SER A 43 -5.25 -10.84 -43.72
CA SER A 43 -4.79 -10.74 -42.34
C SER A 43 -4.93 -9.31 -41.83
N CYS A 44 -5.00 -9.17 -40.52
CA CYS A 44 -5.11 -7.89 -39.84
C CYS A 44 -3.87 -7.75 -38.96
N ILE A 45 -2.84 -7.12 -39.52
CA ILE A 45 -1.50 -7.01 -38.89
C ILE A 45 -1.06 -5.57 -38.64
N ASP A 46 -1.77 -4.60 -39.22
CA ASP A 46 -1.49 -3.18 -39.09
C ASP A 46 -2.56 -2.57 -38.20
N LEU A 47 -2.25 -2.40 -36.91
CA LEU A 47 -3.24 -1.99 -35.90
C LEU A 47 -2.89 -0.64 -35.29
N CYS A 48 -3.87 0.26 -35.22
CA CYS A 48 -3.82 1.46 -34.41
C CYS A 48 -4.44 1.17 -33.04
N ILE A 49 -3.63 1.27 -31.98
CA ILE A 49 -4.06 0.99 -30.61
C ILE A 49 -3.91 2.25 -29.76
N VAL A 50 -5.00 2.68 -29.12
CA VAL A 50 -5.05 3.88 -28.28
C VAL A 50 -5.52 3.53 -26.88
N ARG A 51 -5.16 4.34 -25.89
CA ARG A 51 -5.68 4.20 -24.50
C ARG A 51 -6.98 4.98 -24.31
N ASP A 52 -7.09 6.11 -25.00
CA ASP A 52 -8.21 7.03 -24.92
C ASP A 52 -8.78 7.19 -26.32
N THR A 53 -10.02 6.72 -26.50
CA THR A 53 -10.75 6.83 -27.76
C THR A 53 -11.24 8.25 -28.00
N ASP A 54 -11.45 9.04 -26.95
CA ASP A 54 -11.98 10.41 -27.06
C ASP A 54 -10.94 11.36 -27.63
N SER A 55 -9.66 11.02 -27.48
CA SER A 55 -8.53 11.70 -28.13
C SER A 55 -8.37 11.34 -29.62
N VAL A 56 -9.11 10.36 -30.16
CA VAL A 56 -9.06 10.02 -31.59
C VAL A 56 -10.01 10.93 -32.36
N LEU A 57 -9.44 11.79 -33.21
CA LEU A 57 -10.23 12.73 -34.03
C LEU A 57 -10.76 12.04 -35.29
N ALA A 58 -9.94 11.22 -35.94
CA ALA A 58 -10.31 10.48 -37.14
C ALA A 58 -9.37 9.29 -37.36
N HIS A 59 -9.85 8.27 -38.06
CA HIS A 59 -9.00 7.22 -38.61
C HIS A 59 -9.50 6.82 -40.00
N THR A 60 -8.60 6.48 -40.91
CA THR A 60 -8.97 6.01 -42.25
C THR A 60 -8.12 4.83 -42.67
N LYS A 61 -8.69 4.01 -43.55
CA LYS A 61 -8.02 2.89 -44.23
C LYS A 61 -8.16 3.11 -45.74
N SER A 62 -7.11 2.84 -46.52
CA SER A 62 -7.23 2.89 -47.98
C SER A 62 -8.19 1.82 -48.49
N GLN A 63 -8.89 2.12 -49.59
CA GLN A 63 -9.81 1.17 -50.25
C GLN A 63 -9.07 0.08 -51.02
N VAL A 64 -7.81 0.31 -51.38
CA VAL A 64 -6.94 -0.63 -52.06
C VAL A 64 -5.62 -0.78 -51.31
N PRO A 65 -4.93 -1.93 -51.46
CA PRO A 65 -3.60 -2.10 -50.91
C PRO A 65 -2.65 -1.02 -51.41
N PHE A 66 -1.98 -0.34 -50.48
CA PHE A 66 -1.05 0.73 -50.76
C PHE A 66 0.34 0.22 -51.14
N ALA A 67 0.89 -0.72 -50.37
CA ALA A 67 2.24 -1.24 -50.62
C ALA A 67 2.39 -2.69 -50.14
N ALA A 68 2.93 -3.56 -51.00
CA ALA A 68 3.23 -4.96 -50.69
C ALA A 68 2.05 -5.73 -50.06
N GLY A 69 0.83 -5.44 -50.51
CA GLY A 69 -0.40 -6.04 -49.98
C GLY A 69 -0.95 -5.40 -48.71
N HIS A 70 -0.28 -4.40 -48.12
CA HIS A 70 -0.77 -3.66 -46.95
C HIS A 70 -1.63 -2.46 -47.34
N ASP A 71 -2.71 -2.23 -46.59
CA ASP A 71 -3.51 -1.02 -46.65
C ASP A 71 -2.81 0.16 -45.94
N LEU A 72 -3.02 1.38 -46.43
CA LEU A 72 -2.59 2.60 -45.75
C LEU A 72 -3.58 2.92 -44.64
N ILE A 73 -3.11 2.97 -43.40
CA ILE A 73 -3.91 3.36 -42.24
C ILE A 73 -3.44 4.73 -41.73
N THR A 74 -4.38 5.65 -41.56
CA THR A 74 -4.11 6.96 -40.96
C THR A 74 -4.89 7.14 -39.66
N LEU A 75 -4.29 7.84 -38.70
CA LEU A 75 -4.89 8.18 -37.41
C LEU A 75 -4.59 9.64 -37.10
N GLN A 76 -5.63 10.43 -36.90
CA GLN A 76 -5.55 11.78 -36.35
C GLN A 76 -5.86 11.70 -34.85
N TYR A 77 -4.90 12.13 -34.04
CA TYR A 77 -4.95 12.01 -32.58
C TYR A 77 -4.69 13.36 -31.93
N ASN A 78 -5.55 13.78 -31.02
CA ASN A 78 -5.38 15.00 -30.27
C ASN A 78 -4.33 14.81 -29.17
N LEU A 79 -3.16 15.45 -29.33
CA LEU A 79 -2.04 15.38 -28.38
C LEU A 79 -1.99 16.59 -27.43
N SER A 80 -3.02 17.44 -27.39
CA SER A 80 -3.03 18.65 -26.56
C SER A 80 -2.90 18.30 -25.08
N ARG A 81 -1.66 18.34 -24.59
CA ARG A 81 -1.33 18.16 -23.18
C ARG A 81 -1.02 19.54 -22.62
N THR A 82 -2.00 20.17 -21.96
CA THR A 82 -1.70 21.34 -21.12
C THR A 82 -0.77 20.86 -20.02
N LEU A 83 0.50 21.25 -20.08
CA LEU A 83 1.40 21.02 -18.95
C LEU A 83 0.83 21.83 -17.78
N PRO A 84 0.44 21.18 -16.66
CA PRO A 84 0.00 21.93 -15.50
C PRO A 84 1.14 22.89 -15.09
N PRO A 85 0.81 24.09 -14.61
CA PRO A 85 1.81 25.04 -14.17
C PRO A 85 2.71 24.38 -13.12
N PRO A 86 4.03 24.68 -13.09
CA PRO A 86 4.92 24.16 -12.08
C PRO A 86 4.41 24.58 -10.71
N ILE A 87 4.01 23.60 -9.89
CA ILE A 87 3.58 23.86 -8.52
C ILE A 87 4.83 24.24 -7.71
N PRO A 88 4.92 25.45 -7.13
CA PRO A 88 6.05 25.82 -6.30
C PRO A 88 6.11 24.87 -5.10
N ARG A 89 7.25 24.22 -4.90
CA ARG A 89 7.49 23.38 -3.72
C ARG A 89 8.61 23.98 -2.91
N HIS A 90 8.43 24.06 -1.60
CA HIS A 90 9.49 24.43 -0.68
C HIS A 90 10.19 23.16 -0.18
N ILE A 91 11.52 23.16 -0.16
CA ILE A 91 12.31 22.02 0.30
C ILE A 91 13.32 22.51 1.33
N ARG A 92 13.48 21.73 2.40
CA ARG A 92 14.53 21.88 3.40
C ARG A 92 15.65 20.87 3.13
N SER A 93 16.90 21.34 3.03
CA SER A 93 18.07 20.49 2.79
C SER A 93 18.86 20.26 4.07
N TRP A 94 18.93 19.00 4.50
CA TRP A 94 19.66 18.56 5.69
C TRP A 94 21.11 18.14 5.42
N ARG A 95 21.56 18.17 4.16
CA ARG A 95 22.86 17.61 3.74
C ARG A 95 24.07 18.23 4.45
N ASN A 96 23.99 19.51 4.82
CA ASN A 96 25.11 20.26 5.40
C ASN A 96 24.87 20.62 6.87
N VAL A 97 23.85 20.04 7.52
CA VAL A 97 23.54 20.31 8.92
C VAL A 97 24.18 19.22 9.77
N THR A 98 24.99 19.62 10.75
CA THR A 98 25.60 18.69 11.70
C THR A 98 24.75 18.57 12.97
N PRO A 99 24.82 17.44 13.70
CA PRO A 99 24.17 17.30 15.01
C PRO A 99 24.55 18.43 15.97
N GLU A 100 25.82 18.82 16.02
CA GLU A 100 26.33 19.84 16.95
C GLU A 100 25.67 21.20 16.68
N ALA A 101 25.57 21.60 15.41
CA ALA A 101 24.94 22.86 15.04
C ALA A 101 23.48 22.94 15.49
N LEU A 102 22.72 21.85 15.32
CA LEU A 102 21.31 21.79 15.70
C LEU A 102 21.13 21.74 17.22
N ASN A 103 21.90 20.91 17.92
CA ASN A 103 21.82 20.77 19.38
C ASN A 103 22.25 22.05 20.11
N ASN A 104 23.32 22.72 19.67
CA ASN A 104 23.79 23.97 20.28
C ASN A 104 22.79 25.12 20.12
N ALA A 105 22.08 25.16 18.99
CA ALA A 105 21.03 26.16 18.77
C ALA A 105 19.74 25.84 19.54
N LEU A 106 19.43 24.56 19.74
CA LEU A 106 18.20 24.11 20.40
C LEU A 106 18.28 24.14 21.94
N SER A 107 19.43 23.81 22.51
CA SER A 107 19.62 23.70 23.96
C SER A 107 19.22 24.97 24.75
N PRO A 108 19.63 26.19 24.37
CA PRO A 108 19.25 27.41 25.09
C PRO A 108 17.73 27.68 25.09
N LEU A 109 17.04 27.37 23.99
CA LEU A 109 15.60 27.54 23.87
C LEU A 109 14.86 26.56 24.78
N LEU A 110 15.27 25.30 24.82
CA LEU A 110 14.64 24.31 25.68
C LEU A 110 14.90 24.56 27.17
N CYS A 111 16.11 24.99 27.54
CA CYS A 111 16.43 25.36 28.92
C CYS A 111 15.62 26.57 29.40
N SER A 112 15.45 27.59 28.55
CA SER A 112 14.70 28.80 28.92
C SER A 112 13.19 28.61 28.92
N GLN A 113 12.64 27.81 27.99
CA GLN A 113 11.20 27.71 27.77
C GLN A 113 10.52 26.52 28.46
N LEU A 114 11.23 25.42 28.70
CA LEU A 114 10.65 24.22 29.31
C LEU A 114 11.14 23.97 30.75
N SER A 115 12.02 24.82 31.28
CA SER A 115 12.61 24.72 32.63
C SER A 115 13.26 23.35 32.91
N ILE A 116 13.78 22.68 31.87
CA ILE A 116 14.44 21.38 32.01
C ILE A 116 15.92 21.63 32.27
N THR A 117 16.32 21.66 33.54
CA THR A 117 17.73 21.49 33.91
C THR A 117 18.11 20.01 33.88
N PRO A 118 19.30 19.62 33.39
CA PRO A 118 19.73 18.22 33.30
C PRO A 118 19.81 17.45 34.65
N SER A 119 19.56 18.11 35.78
CA SER A 119 19.89 17.63 37.13
C SER A 119 18.71 17.53 38.11
N GLN A 120 17.45 17.73 37.70
CA GLN A 120 16.30 17.59 38.62
C GLN A 120 15.18 16.74 38.01
N SER A 121 14.84 15.65 38.69
CA SER A 121 13.94 14.58 38.26
C SER A 121 12.45 14.89 38.46
N GLU A 122 12.08 16.08 38.93
CA GLU A 122 10.68 16.47 39.15
C GLU A 122 10.48 17.93 38.74
N SER A 123 10.33 18.19 37.44
CA SER A 123 9.78 19.46 36.96
C SER A 123 8.38 19.21 36.41
N VAL A 124 7.38 19.67 37.17
CA VAL A 124 6.00 19.77 36.71
C VAL A 124 5.94 20.92 35.71
N PHE A 125 5.49 20.65 34.49
CA PHE A 125 5.26 21.72 33.51
C PHE A 125 4.25 22.73 34.07
N CYS A 126 4.65 23.99 34.18
CA CYS A 126 3.81 25.09 34.66
C CYS A 126 2.60 25.40 33.74
N HIS A 127 2.58 24.89 32.49
CA HIS A 127 1.61 25.27 31.46
C HIS A 127 0.79 24.11 30.87
N GLY A 128 0.91 22.88 31.41
CA GLY A 128 0.16 21.71 30.94
C GLY A 128 0.76 21.01 29.71
N LEU A 129 0.30 19.79 29.42
CA LEU A 129 0.92 18.89 28.43
C LEU A 129 0.92 19.47 27.00
N ASP A 130 -0.21 20.00 26.53
CA ASP A 130 -0.33 20.57 25.19
C ASP A 130 0.56 21.80 24.97
N ALA A 131 0.70 22.66 25.98
CA ALA A 131 1.58 23.83 25.91
C ALA A 131 3.06 23.40 25.81
N SER A 132 3.46 22.37 26.55
CA SER A 132 4.81 21.80 26.46
C SER A 132 5.10 21.21 25.08
N VAL A 133 4.12 20.52 24.48
CA VAL A 133 4.26 20.00 23.11
C VAL A 133 4.34 21.13 22.08
N SER A 134 3.53 22.18 22.22
CA SER A 134 3.60 23.35 21.35
C SER A 134 4.96 24.02 21.43
N THR A 135 5.42 24.31 22.65
CA THR A 135 6.71 24.95 22.92
C THR A 135 7.87 24.14 22.34
N LEU A 136 7.86 22.82 22.53
CA LEU A 136 8.87 21.93 21.93
C LEU A 136 8.84 21.98 20.40
N THR A 137 7.64 21.94 19.80
CA THR A 137 7.46 22.00 18.35
C THR A 137 7.97 23.31 17.78
N ASP A 138 7.61 24.43 18.39
CA ASP A 138 8.02 25.77 17.99
C ASP A 138 9.54 25.96 18.09
N ALA A 139 10.16 25.46 19.17
CA ALA A 139 11.61 25.48 19.33
C ALA A 139 12.32 24.66 18.23
N ILE A 140 11.86 23.45 17.94
CA ILE A 140 12.41 22.60 16.87
C ILE A 140 12.30 23.30 15.52
N LEU A 141 11.12 23.83 15.18
CA LEU A 141 10.87 24.46 13.89
C LEU A 141 11.66 25.76 13.72
N SER A 142 11.70 26.62 14.75
CA SER A 142 12.46 27.87 14.75
C SER A 142 13.96 27.66 14.50
N VAL A 143 14.57 26.73 15.26
CA VAL A 143 15.98 26.37 15.05
C VAL A 143 16.18 25.80 13.65
N ALA A 144 15.27 24.96 13.21
CA ALA A 144 15.39 24.32 11.92
C ALA A 144 15.19 25.30 10.74
N ASP A 145 14.40 26.37 10.89
CA ASP A 145 14.31 27.47 9.92
C ASP A 145 15.59 28.33 9.89
N SER A 146 16.26 28.49 11.03
CA SER A 146 17.55 29.18 11.11
C SER A 146 18.69 28.36 10.46
N VAL A 147 18.83 27.09 10.85
CA VAL A 147 19.95 26.22 10.44
C VAL A 147 19.72 25.62 9.03
N ALA A 148 18.46 25.42 8.64
CA ALA A 148 18.08 24.86 7.34
C ALA A 148 16.82 25.55 6.78
N PRO A 149 16.90 26.78 6.28
CA PRO A 149 15.74 27.52 5.81
C PRO A 149 15.03 26.81 4.64
N LEU A 150 13.70 26.93 4.60
CA LEU A 150 12.89 26.50 3.46
C LEU A 150 13.26 27.31 2.22
N ARG A 151 13.61 26.62 1.13
CA ARG A 151 13.94 27.27 -0.14
C ARG A 151 12.96 26.85 -1.23
N PRO A 152 12.52 27.77 -2.10
CA PRO A 152 11.70 27.42 -3.26
C PRO A 152 12.52 26.52 -4.17
N ALA A 153 12.02 25.31 -4.40
CA ALA A 153 12.57 24.37 -5.35
C ALA A 153 11.78 24.46 -6.65
N ARG A 154 12.46 24.92 -7.71
CA ARG A 154 11.94 24.72 -9.07
C ARG A 154 12.08 23.25 -9.40
N LEU A 155 10.96 22.56 -9.59
CA LEU A 155 10.95 21.27 -10.25
C LEU A 155 11.35 21.50 -11.71
N SER A 156 12.65 21.53 -12.00
CA SER A 156 13.08 21.46 -13.39
C SER A 156 12.58 20.12 -13.93
N PHE A 157 11.99 20.12 -15.13
CA PHE A 157 11.81 18.87 -15.86
C PHE A 157 13.18 18.23 -15.89
N ARG A 158 13.33 17.12 -15.15
CA ARG A 158 14.64 16.47 -14.95
C ARG A 158 15.29 16.37 -16.32
N HIS A 159 16.33 17.16 -16.56
CA HIS A 159 17.11 17.03 -17.78
C HIS A 159 17.52 15.58 -17.83
N LYS A 160 17.15 14.88 -18.91
CA LYS A 160 17.54 13.48 -19.11
C LYS A 160 19.07 13.46 -19.00
N PRO A 161 19.66 12.85 -17.96
CA PRO A 161 21.09 13.01 -17.68
C PRO A 161 21.98 12.53 -18.84
N TRP A 162 21.44 11.63 -19.66
CA TRP A 162 22.06 11.10 -20.86
C TRP A 162 21.89 11.96 -22.12
N VAL A 163 21.27 13.14 -22.02
CA VAL A 163 21.16 14.14 -23.11
C VAL A 163 22.06 15.34 -22.76
N ASP A 164 23.35 15.10 -22.89
CA ASP A 164 24.42 16.08 -22.69
C ASP A 164 24.58 17.01 -23.91
N PRO A 165 25.48 18.02 -23.86
CA PRO A 165 25.70 18.93 -24.99
C PRO A 165 26.10 18.22 -26.29
N GLU A 166 26.86 17.13 -26.20
CA GLU A 166 27.27 16.30 -27.35
C GLU A 166 26.07 15.71 -28.07
N VAL A 167 25.19 15.01 -27.34
CA VAL A 167 23.97 14.41 -27.90
C VAL A 167 23.03 15.49 -28.45
N ARG A 168 22.92 16.66 -27.80
CA ARG A 168 22.10 17.77 -28.32
C ARG A 168 22.65 18.30 -29.63
N SER A 169 23.97 18.47 -29.77
CA SER A 169 24.60 18.89 -31.02
C SER A 169 24.26 17.96 -32.18
N LEU A 170 24.35 16.64 -31.95
CA LEU A 170 23.98 15.62 -32.95
C LEU A 170 22.49 15.66 -33.32
N ILE A 171 21.60 15.85 -32.34
CA ILE A 171 20.16 16.03 -32.58
C ILE A 171 19.92 17.28 -33.45
N HIS A 172 20.56 18.39 -33.12
CA HIS A 172 20.42 19.64 -33.86
C HIS A 172 20.97 19.50 -35.29
N ALA A 173 22.10 18.82 -35.48
CA ALA A 173 22.68 18.54 -36.80
C ALA A 173 21.75 17.67 -37.65
N ARG A 174 21.20 16.59 -37.06
CA ARG A 174 20.18 15.74 -37.70
C ARG A 174 18.97 16.56 -38.14
N ASP A 175 18.43 17.41 -37.26
CA ASP A 175 17.22 18.20 -37.55
C ASP A 175 17.48 19.31 -38.58
N ARG A 176 18.70 19.84 -38.64
CA ARG A 176 19.13 20.74 -39.72
C ARG A 176 19.18 20.00 -41.06
N ALA A 177 19.78 18.82 -41.12
CA ALA A 177 19.84 18.02 -42.34
C ALA A 177 18.44 17.62 -42.85
N TYR A 178 17.54 17.23 -41.95
CA TYR A 178 16.15 16.92 -42.30
C TYR A 178 15.39 18.15 -42.82
N ARG A 179 15.57 19.31 -42.20
CA ARG A 179 14.98 20.58 -42.68
C ARG A 179 15.51 20.97 -44.06
N ARG A 180 16.81 20.76 -44.34
CA ARG A 180 17.37 20.98 -45.69
C ARG A 180 16.76 20.04 -46.72
N PHE A 181 16.68 18.74 -46.42
CA PHE A 181 16.02 17.77 -47.29
C PHE A 181 14.56 18.16 -47.59
N ARG A 182 13.80 18.58 -46.58
CA ARG A 182 12.41 19.02 -46.75
C ARG A 182 12.24 20.27 -47.64
N ARG A 183 13.28 21.09 -47.79
CA ARG A 183 13.26 22.28 -48.65
C ARG A 183 13.77 21.98 -50.05
N CYS A 184 14.86 21.22 -50.16
CA CYS A 184 15.63 21.07 -51.38
C CYS A 184 15.41 19.72 -52.09
N HIS A 185 14.79 18.73 -51.42
CA HIS A 185 14.55 17.37 -51.91
C HIS A 185 15.79 16.63 -52.47
N ARG A 186 17.00 17.03 -52.07
CA ARG A 186 18.26 16.42 -52.53
C ARG A 186 18.53 15.09 -51.82
N ASN A 187 18.90 14.07 -52.59
CA ASN A 187 19.27 12.75 -52.05
C ASN A 187 20.47 12.78 -51.10
N SER A 188 21.43 13.70 -51.31
CA SER A 188 22.58 13.89 -50.43
C SER A 188 22.19 14.36 -49.02
N ASP A 189 21.20 15.27 -48.91
CA ASP A 189 20.67 15.73 -47.62
C ASP A 189 19.91 14.61 -46.88
N LEU A 190 19.20 13.75 -47.62
CA LEU A 190 18.52 12.58 -47.05
C LEU A 190 19.52 11.55 -46.51
N LEU A 191 20.61 11.31 -47.25
CA LEU A 191 21.70 10.41 -46.83
C LEU A 191 22.38 10.96 -45.57
N GLN A 192 22.71 12.25 -45.55
CA GLN A 192 23.29 12.92 -44.40
C GLN A 192 22.36 12.86 -43.16
N TYR A 193 21.06 13.07 -43.35
CA TYR A 193 20.08 12.89 -42.27
C TYR A 193 20.09 11.45 -41.72
N ARG A 194 20.14 10.43 -42.59
CA ARG A 194 20.17 9.01 -42.16
C ARG A 194 21.42 8.70 -41.33
N VAL A 195 22.60 9.21 -41.75
CA VAL A 195 23.86 9.07 -41.00
C VAL A 195 23.74 9.74 -39.63
N LEU A 196 23.39 11.02 -39.59
CA LEU A 196 23.26 11.79 -38.34
C LEU A 196 22.17 11.24 -37.42
N ARG A 197 21.08 10.70 -37.96
CA ARG A 197 20.03 10.03 -37.18
C ARG A 197 20.58 8.77 -36.49
N THR A 198 21.37 7.99 -37.21
CA THR A 198 21.98 6.75 -36.69
C THR A 198 23.01 7.07 -35.62
N GLU A 199 23.86 8.07 -35.88
CA GLU A 199 24.88 8.54 -34.93
C GLU A 199 24.27 9.14 -33.67
N ALA A 200 23.31 10.06 -33.80
CA ALA A 200 22.59 10.65 -32.67
C ALA A 200 21.90 9.57 -31.82
N ARG A 201 21.28 8.57 -32.47
CA ARG A 201 20.63 7.46 -31.77
C ARG A 201 21.64 6.57 -31.06
N SER A 202 22.73 6.20 -31.71
CA SER A 202 23.80 5.37 -31.13
C SER A 202 24.42 6.05 -29.90
N ARG A 203 24.75 7.34 -30.01
CA ARG A 203 25.33 8.12 -28.91
C ARG A 203 24.36 8.27 -27.75
N LEU A 204 23.08 8.55 -28.03
CA LEU A 204 22.02 8.61 -27.03
C LEU A 204 21.85 7.28 -26.29
N ASP A 205 21.79 6.16 -27.02
CA ASP A 205 21.64 4.82 -26.44
C ASP A 205 22.86 4.46 -25.58
N SER A 206 24.08 4.78 -26.02
CA SER A 206 25.32 4.57 -25.27
C SER A 206 25.35 5.35 -23.96
N LYS A 207 25.11 6.68 -24.00
CA LYS A 207 25.08 7.53 -22.80
C LYS A 207 23.98 7.10 -21.82
N LYS A 208 22.82 6.72 -22.35
CA LYS A 208 21.70 6.21 -21.53
C LYS A 208 22.05 4.87 -20.88
N SER A 209 22.71 3.97 -21.61
CA SER A 209 23.19 2.69 -21.10
C SER A 209 24.23 2.87 -19.99
N ALA A 210 25.20 3.76 -20.18
CA ALA A 210 26.20 4.10 -19.17
C ALA A 210 25.53 4.66 -17.90
N TYR A 211 24.58 5.60 -18.06
CA TYR A 211 23.85 6.17 -16.93
C TYR A 211 23.04 5.11 -16.16
N PHE A 212 22.32 4.23 -16.86
CA PHE A 212 21.56 3.15 -16.22
C PHE A 212 22.49 2.16 -15.53
N THR A 213 23.65 1.86 -16.11
CA THR A 213 24.65 0.96 -15.53
C THR A 213 25.22 1.53 -14.24
N ALA A 214 25.66 2.79 -14.24
CA ALA A 214 26.16 3.45 -13.04
C ALA A 214 25.10 3.47 -11.92
N LYS A 215 23.88 3.91 -12.23
CA LYS A 215 22.79 4.02 -11.26
C LYS A 215 22.41 2.68 -10.63
N MET A 216 22.53 1.59 -11.38
CA MET A 216 22.20 0.24 -10.91
C MET A 216 23.36 -0.42 -10.16
N ASN A 217 24.61 -0.14 -10.52
CA ASN A 217 25.77 -0.59 -9.76
C ASN A 217 25.80 0.04 -8.36
N ASP A 218 25.30 1.27 -8.23
CA ASP A 218 25.15 1.96 -6.94
C ASP A 218 24.02 1.37 -6.07
N THR A 219 23.21 0.44 -6.59
CA THR A 219 22.03 -0.06 -5.90
C THR A 219 22.32 -1.35 -5.13
N SER A 220 22.19 -1.31 -3.81
CA SER A 220 22.50 -2.46 -2.94
C SER A 220 21.31 -3.41 -2.70
N SER A 221 20.07 -2.98 -3.03
CA SER A 221 18.85 -3.76 -2.73
C SER A 221 17.87 -3.86 -3.90
N SER A 222 17.13 -4.96 -3.99
CA SER A 222 16.09 -5.15 -5.02
C SER A 222 15.00 -4.07 -4.96
N THR A 223 14.64 -3.57 -3.77
CA THR A 223 13.63 -2.52 -3.60
C THR A 223 14.10 -1.20 -4.20
N GLU A 224 15.36 -0.85 -3.96
CA GLU A 224 15.98 0.32 -4.56
C GLU A 224 16.13 0.18 -6.06
N LEU A 225 16.45 -1.03 -6.56
CA LEU A 225 16.55 -1.31 -7.99
C LEU A 225 15.20 -1.05 -8.68
N TRP A 226 14.10 -1.54 -8.11
CA TRP A 226 12.77 -1.30 -8.65
C TRP A 226 12.32 0.15 -8.49
N ARG A 227 12.70 0.86 -7.42
CA ARG A 227 12.47 2.32 -7.31
C ARG A 227 13.20 3.07 -8.41
N THR A 228 14.46 2.71 -8.66
CA THR A 228 15.28 3.29 -9.72
C THR A 228 14.65 3.01 -11.08
N LEU A 229 14.27 1.76 -11.39
CA LEU A 229 13.57 1.41 -12.64
C LEU A 229 12.28 2.22 -12.85
N ARG A 230 11.45 2.39 -11.82
CA ARG A 230 10.26 3.25 -11.88
C ARG A 230 10.61 4.71 -12.14
N SER A 231 11.62 5.23 -11.45
CA SER A 231 12.07 6.62 -11.62
C SER A 231 12.64 6.91 -13.02
N LEU A 232 13.15 5.87 -13.68
CA LEU A 232 13.66 5.92 -15.05
C LEU A 232 12.56 5.68 -16.09
N GLY A 233 11.32 5.42 -15.67
CA GLY A 233 10.18 5.14 -16.55
C GLY A 233 10.24 3.78 -17.26
N VAL A 234 11.04 2.84 -16.75
CA VAL A 234 11.23 1.50 -17.33
C VAL A 234 10.08 0.55 -16.97
N THR A 235 9.41 0.81 -15.86
CA THR A 235 8.20 0.11 -15.42
C THR A 235 7.07 1.12 -15.26
N PRO A 236 5.80 0.70 -15.35
CA PRO A 236 4.67 1.59 -15.11
C PRO A 236 4.82 2.31 -13.78
N LEU A 237 4.45 3.58 -13.79
CA LEU A 237 4.14 4.28 -12.56
C LEU A 237 2.92 3.58 -11.92
N GLY A 238 2.85 3.62 -10.59
CA GLY A 238 1.68 3.12 -9.86
C GLY A 238 0.39 3.81 -10.32
N PRO A 239 -0.77 3.35 -9.83
CA PRO A 239 -2.03 3.98 -10.19
C PRO A 239 -1.98 5.50 -9.91
N PRO A 240 -2.63 6.32 -10.74
CA PRO A 240 -2.64 7.77 -10.59
C PRO A 240 -3.17 8.17 -9.22
N SER A 241 -2.78 9.36 -8.75
CA SER A 241 -3.27 9.89 -7.48
C SER A 241 -4.80 10.05 -7.52
N PRO A 242 -5.53 9.68 -6.45
CA PRO A 242 -6.96 9.97 -6.34
C PRO A 242 -7.32 11.45 -6.50
N LEU A 243 -6.39 12.36 -6.19
CA LEU A 243 -6.57 13.81 -6.35
C LEU A 243 -6.70 14.27 -7.81
N ASN A 244 -6.45 13.38 -8.77
CA ASN A 244 -6.74 13.64 -10.18
C ASN A 244 -8.23 13.44 -10.53
N TYR A 245 -8.99 12.76 -9.66
CA TYR A 245 -10.39 12.37 -9.89
C TYR A 245 -11.35 13.01 -8.88
N PHE A 246 -10.88 13.25 -7.66
CA PHE A 246 -11.68 13.79 -6.56
C PHE A 246 -10.97 14.97 -5.92
N THR A 247 -11.74 15.91 -5.35
CA THR A 247 -11.17 17.01 -4.56
C THR A 247 -10.70 16.49 -3.20
N ALA A 248 -9.73 17.18 -2.59
CA ALA A 248 -9.22 16.80 -1.27
C ALA A 248 -10.34 16.79 -0.20
N ASP A 249 -11.24 17.76 -0.21
CA ASP A 249 -12.37 17.83 0.73
C ASP A 249 -13.37 16.70 0.52
N THR A 250 -13.71 16.35 -0.72
CA THR A 250 -14.60 15.19 -0.97
C THR A 250 -14.03 13.88 -0.44
N LEU A 251 -12.70 13.69 -0.54
CA LEU A 251 -12.03 12.52 0.01
C LEU A 251 -11.99 12.58 1.54
N ALA A 252 -11.66 13.73 2.12
CA ALA A 252 -11.61 13.92 3.57
C ALA A 252 -12.96 13.65 4.23
N GLN A 253 -14.03 14.22 3.68
CA GLN A 253 -15.40 13.99 4.15
C GLN A 253 -15.80 12.51 4.03
N HIS A 254 -15.45 11.85 2.92
CA HIS A 254 -15.71 10.43 2.74
C HIS A 254 -15.00 9.58 3.80
N TYR A 255 -13.70 9.79 4.02
CA TYR A 255 -12.95 9.05 5.04
C TYR A 255 -13.48 9.31 6.45
N ALA A 256 -13.79 10.56 6.79
CA ALA A 256 -14.35 10.91 8.08
C ALA A 256 -15.75 10.29 8.32
N SER A 257 -16.59 10.19 7.28
CA SER A 257 -17.91 9.55 7.40
C SER A 257 -17.82 8.06 7.69
N ILE A 258 -16.76 7.38 7.22
CA ILE A 258 -16.52 5.98 7.54
C ILE A 258 -16.06 5.86 8.99
N SER A 259 -15.13 6.73 9.39
CA SER A 259 -14.57 6.79 10.74
C SER A 259 -15.43 7.58 11.73
N SER A 260 -16.75 7.63 11.50
CA SER A 260 -17.72 8.25 12.41
C SER A 260 -18.97 7.40 12.60
N CYS A 261 -18.81 6.08 12.62
CA CYS A 261 -19.93 5.15 12.74
C CYS A 261 -20.37 4.86 14.19
N SER A 262 -19.70 5.44 15.19
CA SER A 262 -20.08 5.34 16.61
C SER A 262 -20.14 6.69 17.29
N ARG A 263 -20.90 6.80 18.38
CA ARG A 263 -20.92 8.01 19.20
C ARG A 263 -19.56 8.26 19.85
N PRO A 264 -19.14 9.52 20.06
CA PRO A 264 -17.99 9.84 20.90
C PRO A 264 -18.13 9.20 22.28
N ILE A 265 -16.99 8.82 22.86
CA ILE A 265 -16.95 8.34 24.25
C ILE A 265 -17.14 9.53 25.19
N SER A 266 -18.06 9.40 26.15
CA SER A 266 -18.25 10.35 27.25
C SER A 266 -17.54 9.87 28.53
N SER A 267 -17.35 10.79 29.47
CA SER A 267 -16.80 10.51 30.81
C SER A 267 -17.55 9.38 31.53
N GLU A 268 -18.88 9.39 31.47
CA GLU A 268 -19.71 8.41 32.19
C GLU A 268 -19.50 6.99 31.65
N ILE A 269 -19.26 6.87 30.34
CA ILE A 269 -18.93 5.58 29.72
C ILE A 269 -17.56 5.09 30.18
N ILE A 270 -16.57 5.99 30.29
CA ILE A 270 -15.23 5.64 30.76
C ILE A 270 -15.30 5.14 32.21
N ASP A 271 -15.98 5.87 33.08
CA ASP A 271 -16.13 5.48 34.49
C ASP A 271 -16.91 4.17 34.65
N SER A 272 -17.92 3.95 33.81
CA SER A 272 -18.62 2.66 33.74
C SER A 272 -17.69 1.50 33.34
N ILE A 273 -16.74 1.73 32.43
CA ILE A 273 -15.76 0.71 32.03
C ILE A 273 -14.74 0.48 33.15
N CYS A 274 -14.24 1.53 33.80
CA CYS A 274 -13.34 1.40 34.95
C CYS A 274 -14.02 0.67 36.13
N SER A 275 -15.34 0.78 36.27
CA SER A 275 -16.10 0.04 37.28
C SER A 275 -16.18 -1.47 37.03
N ILE A 276 -15.84 -1.95 35.82
CA ILE A 276 -15.75 -3.39 35.53
C ILE A 276 -14.57 -3.95 36.33
N PRO A 277 -14.77 -4.97 37.19
CA PRO A 277 -13.69 -5.52 37.99
C PRO A 277 -12.64 -6.20 37.12
N LEU A 278 -11.38 -6.02 37.47
CA LEU A 278 -10.28 -6.75 36.84
C LEU A 278 -10.36 -8.24 37.23
N THR A 279 -10.05 -9.11 36.28
CA THR A 279 -10.00 -10.56 36.52
C THR A 279 -8.92 -10.88 37.55
N GLN A 280 -9.31 -11.35 38.75
CA GLN A 280 -8.39 -11.58 39.88
C GLN A 280 -7.29 -12.63 39.60
N SER A 281 -7.44 -13.46 38.57
CA SER A 281 -6.47 -14.50 38.23
C SER A 281 -5.22 -14.00 37.48
N ARG A 282 -5.12 -12.71 37.17
CA ARG A 282 -4.04 -12.15 36.35
C ARG A 282 -3.51 -10.82 36.91
N PRO A 283 -2.21 -10.52 36.74
CA PRO A 283 -1.67 -9.21 37.10
C PRO A 283 -2.29 -8.12 36.21
N ALA A 284 -2.68 -7.00 36.83
CA ALA A 284 -3.15 -5.83 36.12
C ALA A 284 -2.02 -5.20 35.29
N PHE A 285 -2.37 -4.67 34.12
CA PHE A 285 -1.46 -3.87 33.30
C PHE A 285 -1.63 -2.39 33.61
N SER A 286 -0.53 -1.76 34.03
CA SER A 286 -0.41 -0.31 34.20
C SER A 286 0.73 0.20 33.33
N LEU A 287 0.48 1.28 32.61
CA LEU A 287 1.54 2.01 31.92
C LEU A 287 2.59 2.52 32.90
N GLN A 288 3.85 2.37 32.53
CA GLN A 288 5.00 2.75 33.36
C GLN A 288 5.79 3.91 32.73
N PRO A 289 6.27 4.86 33.54
CA PRO A 289 7.22 5.88 33.09
C PRO A 289 8.50 5.28 32.50
N ILE A 290 9.18 6.06 31.67
CA ILE A 290 10.40 5.68 30.97
C ILE A 290 11.57 6.62 31.27
N THR A 291 12.75 6.22 30.81
CA THR A 291 14.01 6.98 30.97
C THR A 291 14.47 7.60 29.65
N ALA A 292 15.29 8.64 29.73
CA ALA A 292 15.85 9.34 28.57
C ALA A 292 16.71 8.44 27.66
N SER A 293 17.40 7.45 28.23
CA SER A 293 18.21 6.50 27.45
C SER A 293 17.35 5.63 26.53
N HIS A 294 16.11 5.33 26.93
CA HIS A 294 15.14 4.64 26.08
C HIS A 294 14.70 5.51 24.90
N ILE A 295 14.46 6.80 25.13
CA ILE A 295 14.06 7.75 24.09
C ILE A 295 15.13 7.93 23.02
N ILE A 296 16.42 8.02 23.40
CA ILE A 296 17.52 8.12 22.43
C ILE A 296 17.53 6.91 21.47
N LYS A 297 17.33 5.69 22.01
CA LYS A 297 17.22 4.47 21.19
C LYS A 297 16.01 4.52 20.26
N LEU A 298 14.87 5.02 20.73
CA LEU A 298 13.67 5.15 19.90
C LEU A 298 13.86 6.16 18.77
N ILE A 299 14.47 7.31 19.03
CA ILE A 299 14.72 8.36 18.03
C ILE A 299 15.67 7.88 16.94
N THR A 300 16.76 7.21 17.33
CA THR A 300 17.79 6.72 16.39
C THR A 300 17.30 5.60 15.48
N THR A 301 16.26 4.86 15.87
CA THR A 301 15.64 3.81 15.05
C THR A 301 14.53 4.32 14.12
N ILE A 302 14.25 5.63 14.11
CA ILE A 302 13.27 6.23 13.21
C ILE A 302 13.83 6.21 11.78
N SER A 303 13.21 5.41 10.92
CA SER A 303 13.48 5.37 9.47
C SER A 303 12.37 6.00 8.63
N SER A 304 11.31 6.44 9.29
CA SER A 304 10.12 7.06 8.71
C SER A 304 10.45 8.38 8.01
N LYS A 305 9.88 8.59 6.83
CA LYS A 305 9.87 9.90 6.16
C LYS A 305 8.52 10.60 6.29
N SER A 306 7.66 10.15 7.21
CA SER A 306 6.41 10.86 7.47
C SER A 306 6.70 12.22 8.07
N MET A 307 5.82 13.14 7.74
CA MET A 307 5.75 14.48 8.28
C MET A 307 4.26 14.71 8.52
N GLY A 308 3.90 14.91 9.78
CA GLY A 308 2.52 15.10 10.20
C GLY A 308 2.01 16.49 9.82
N LEU A 309 1.08 17.02 10.62
CA LEU A 309 0.64 18.41 10.54
C LEU A 309 1.53 19.37 11.35
N ASP A 310 2.50 18.82 12.09
CA ASP A 310 3.48 19.54 12.90
C ASP A 310 4.75 19.92 12.12
N ASP A 311 4.87 19.52 10.85
CA ASP A 311 6.02 19.75 9.97
C ASP A 311 7.38 19.24 10.51
N ILE A 312 7.36 18.45 11.59
CA ILE A 312 8.54 17.80 12.15
C ILE A 312 8.94 16.63 11.27
N SER A 313 10.21 16.59 10.88
CA SER A 313 10.79 15.53 10.06
C SER A 313 11.76 14.67 10.85
N SER A 314 11.85 13.38 10.50
CA SER A 314 12.81 12.45 11.12
C SER A 314 14.26 12.98 11.22
N PRO A 315 14.83 13.68 10.20
CA PRO A 315 16.16 14.28 10.32
C PRO A 315 16.30 15.30 11.46
N MET A 316 15.26 16.10 11.74
CA MET A 316 15.27 17.05 12.87
C MET A 316 15.46 16.31 14.19
N LEU A 317 14.70 15.23 14.38
CA LEU A 317 14.73 14.44 15.61
C LEU A 317 16.05 13.67 15.75
N SER A 318 16.51 13.03 14.68
CA SER A 318 17.74 12.24 14.68
C SER A 318 18.97 13.10 15.00
N LEU A 319 19.10 14.27 14.36
CA LEU A 319 20.21 15.20 14.57
C LEU A 319 20.18 15.83 15.97
N ALA A 320 18.99 16.10 16.53
CA ALA A 320 18.83 16.71 17.86
C ALA A 320 18.57 15.69 18.99
N SER A 321 18.83 14.40 18.75
CA SER A 321 18.41 13.31 19.65
C SER A 321 18.91 13.43 21.09
N SER A 322 20.13 13.92 21.30
CA SER A 322 20.71 14.13 22.63
C SER A 322 19.96 15.20 23.41
N THR A 323 19.71 16.37 22.80
CA THR A 323 19.03 17.49 23.46
C THR A 323 17.52 17.25 23.62
N LEU A 324 16.89 16.55 22.67
CA LEU A 324 15.45 16.26 22.72
C LEU A 324 15.06 15.17 23.72
N SER A 325 16.01 14.31 24.11
CA SER A 325 15.73 13.13 24.92
C SER A 325 15.07 13.43 26.27
N ALA A 326 15.61 14.40 27.03
CA ALA A 326 15.08 14.80 28.32
C ALA A 326 13.68 15.44 28.21
N PRO A 327 13.45 16.48 27.38
CA PRO A 327 12.11 17.06 27.19
C PRO A 327 11.05 16.05 26.79
N LEU A 328 11.38 15.17 25.83
CA LEU A 328 10.44 14.15 25.39
C LEU A 328 10.14 13.14 26.48
N THR A 329 11.12 12.79 27.32
CA THR A 329 10.90 11.91 28.48
C THR A 329 9.92 12.54 29.45
N THR A 330 10.09 13.82 29.79
CA THR A 330 9.17 14.53 30.70
C THR A 330 7.77 14.61 30.11
N ILE A 331 7.62 14.94 28.83
CA ILE A 331 6.32 14.98 28.13
C ILE A 331 5.64 13.61 28.14
N ILE A 332 6.37 12.55 27.79
CA ILE A 332 5.84 11.18 27.74
C ILE A 332 5.44 10.68 29.13
N ASN A 333 6.29 10.89 30.13
CA ASN A 333 5.97 10.48 31.50
C ASN A 333 4.77 11.27 32.04
N THR A 334 4.68 12.57 31.75
CA THR A 334 3.51 13.39 32.11
C THR A 334 2.25 12.88 31.42
N SER A 335 2.33 12.52 30.14
CA SER A 335 1.21 11.91 29.40
C SER A 335 0.72 10.62 30.07
N ILE A 336 1.65 9.73 30.47
CA ILE A 336 1.34 8.46 31.15
C ILE A 336 0.70 8.71 32.52
N THR A 337 1.32 9.53 33.37
CA THR A 337 0.86 9.73 34.76
C THR A 337 -0.44 10.53 34.84
N SER A 338 -0.68 11.45 33.91
CA SER A 338 -1.92 12.23 33.82
C SER A 338 -3.04 11.54 33.04
N ALA A 339 -2.76 10.39 32.40
CA ALA A 339 -3.68 9.69 31.50
C ALA A 339 -4.21 10.57 30.36
N THR A 340 -3.37 11.48 29.82
CA THR A 340 -3.72 12.38 28.70
C THR A 340 -2.76 12.23 27.53
N PHE A 341 -3.25 12.46 26.32
CA PHE A 341 -2.53 12.42 25.05
C PHE A 341 -2.60 13.79 24.37
N PRO A 342 -1.47 14.35 23.88
CA PRO A 342 -1.45 15.69 23.30
C PRO A 342 -2.41 15.86 22.12
N HIS A 343 -3.16 16.96 22.09
CA HIS A 343 -4.18 17.24 21.09
C HIS A 343 -3.58 17.41 19.68
N THR A 344 -2.44 18.10 19.55
CA THR A 344 -1.76 18.27 18.25
C THR A 344 -1.36 16.93 17.63
N TRP A 345 -1.07 15.92 18.46
CA TRP A 345 -0.74 14.56 18.04
C TRP A 345 -1.96 13.73 17.63
N LYS A 346 -3.19 14.19 17.90
CA LYS A 346 -4.45 13.55 17.47
C LYS A 346 -4.85 13.92 16.03
N LEU A 347 -4.09 14.80 15.38
CA LEU A 347 -4.33 15.27 14.01
C LEU A 347 -3.59 14.41 12.99
N ALA A 348 -4.28 14.02 11.90
CA ALA A 348 -3.74 13.17 10.85
C ALA A 348 -3.74 13.84 9.46
N SER A 349 -2.59 13.83 8.79
CA SER A 349 -2.44 14.26 7.40
C SER A 349 -2.62 13.05 6.48
N ILE A 350 -3.71 13.00 5.71
CA ILE A 350 -4.07 11.85 4.87
C ILE A 350 -3.48 11.98 3.47
N ILE A 351 -2.76 10.95 3.04
CA ILE A 351 -2.38 10.73 1.64
C ILE A 351 -3.32 9.67 1.04
N PRO A 352 -4.19 10.04 0.10
CA PRO A 352 -5.09 9.09 -0.54
C PRO A 352 -4.35 8.27 -1.60
N LEU A 353 -4.57 6.95 -1.62
CA LEU A 353 -4.00 6.02 -2.61
C LEU A 353 -5.11 5.30 -3.39
N SER A 354 -4.97 5.21 -4.71
CA SER A 354 -5.93 4.49 -5.56
C SER A 354 -5.75 2.96 -5.41
N LYS A 355 -6.86 2.23 -5.22
CA LYS A 355 -6.90 0.75 -5.25
C LYS A 355 -6.83 0.22 -6.68
N THR A 356 -7.33 1.00 -7.64
CA THR A 356 -7.41 0.66 -9.07
C THR A 356 -6.74 1.75 -9.91
N SER A 357 -6.55 1.49 -11.21
CA SER A 357 -5.94 2.46 -12.15
C SER A 357 -6.83 3.66 -12.47
N SER A 358 -8.15 3.50 -12.33
CA SER A 358 -9.17 4.47 -12.70
C SER A 358 -10.28 4.42 -11.64
N PRO A 359 -10.06 5.03 -10.46
CA PRO A 359 -11.05 5.03 -9.39
C PRO A 359 -12.28 5.83 -9.84
N SER A 360 -13.45 5.19 -9.79
CA SER A 360 -14.73 5.84 -10.13
C SER A 360 -15.50 6.30 -8.89
N SER A 361 -15.17 5.74 -7.73
CA SER A 361 -15.74 6.13 -6.44
C SER A 361 -14.63 6.40 -5.40
N PRO A 362 -14.85 7.29 -4.41
CA PRO A 362 -13.99 7.39 -3.24
C PRO A 362 -13.76 6.05 -2.51
N ASN A 363 -14.70 5.10 -2.61
CA ASN A 363 -14.53 3.74 -2.06
C ASN A 363 -13.36 2.97 -2.71
N ASP A 364 -12.96 3.34 -3.91
CA ASP A 364 -11.81 2.76 -4.64
C ASP A 364 -10.47 3.35 -4.18
N THR A 365 -10.47 4.09 -3.07
CA THR A 365 -9.27 4.72 -2.51
C THR A 365 -8.99 4.22 -1.09
N ARG A 366 -7.75 4.41 -0.62
CA ARG A 366 -7.30 4.08 0.74
C ARG A 366 -6.69 5.33 1.38
N PRO A 367 -7.11 5.70 2.60
CA PRO A 367 -6.46 6.76 3.35
C PRO A 367 -5.18 6.23 4.02
N ILE A 368 -4.03 6.86 3.77
CA ILE A 368 -2.82 6.63 4.58
C ILE A 368 -2.60 7.83 5.49
N ALA A 369 -2.65 7.61 6.79
CA ALA A 369 -2.42 8.66 7.78
C ALA A 369 -0.93 8.88 8.03
N LEU A 370 -0.47 10.10 7.78
CA LEU A 370 0.78 10.63 8.29
C LEU A 370 0.51 11.33 9.63
N LEU A 371 1.04 10.74 10.70
CA LEU A 371 0.99 11.29 12.05
C LEU A 371 2.30 12.01 12.38
N SER A 372 2.27 12.83 13.42
CA SER A 372 3.46 13.43 14.03
C SER A 372 4.49 12.34 14.35
N GLU A 373 5.77 12.61 14.07
CA GLU A 373 6.82 11.66 14.43
C GLU A 373 7.04 11.62 15.95
N LEU A 374 6.76 12.74 16.65
CA LEU A 374 6.77 12.78 18.11
C LEU A 374 5.66 11.91 18.71
N SER A 375 4.45 11.95 18.13
CA SER A 375 3.35 11.07 18.58
C SER A 375 3.73 9.60 18.47
N LYS A 376 4.40 9.20 17.39
CA LYS A 376 4.85 7.83 17.17
C LYS A 376 5.89 7.37 18.19
N ILE A 377 6.70 8.28 18.73
CA ILE A 377 7.64 7.94 19.82
C ILE A 377 6.84 7.53 21.06
N LEU A 378 5.85 8.34 21.48
CA LEU A 378 4.96 7.99 22.59
C LEU A 378 4.22 6.69 22.29
N GLU A 379 3.61 6.54 21.11
CA GLU A 379 2.90 5.32 20.75
C GLU A 379 3.81 4.07 20.77
N ARG A 380 5.08 4.18 20.38
CA ARG A 380 6.06 3.09 20.46
C ARG A 380 6.36 2.67 21.90
N VAL A 381 6.45 3.63 22.82
CA VAL A 381 6.63 3.35 24.25
C VAL A 381 5.47 2.52 24.77
N ILE A 382 4.25 2.99 24.53
CA ILE A 382 3.01 2.33 24.97
C ILE A 382 2.86 0.97 24.30
N HIS A 383 3.14 0.89 22.99
CA HIS A 383 3.10 -0.35 22.22
C HIS A 383 4.03 -1.41 22.82
N THR A 384 5.30 -1.06 23.08
CA THR A 384 6.28 -2.00 23.64
C THR A 384 5.83 -2.54 24.98
N GLN A 385 5.33 -1.70 25.88
CA GLN A 385 4.84 -2.16 27.18
C GLN A 385 3.64 -3.10 27.04
N LEU A 386 2.65 -2.73 26.21
CA LEU A 386 1.42 -3.50 26.04
C LEU A 386 1.66 -4.83 25.33
N ILE A 387 2.47 -4.87 24.27
CA ILE A 387 2.76 -6.13 23.57
C ILE A 387 3.55 -7.10 24.44
N THR A 388 4.49 -6.61 25.26
CA THR A 388 5.21 -7.44 26.23
C THR A 388 4.24 -8.06 27.23
N TYR A 389 3.33 -7.27 27.81
CA TYR A 389 2.29 -7.78 28.71
C TYR A 389 1.40 -8.86 28.05
N LEU A 390 0.94 -8.61 26.82
CA LEU A 390 0.11 -9.57 26.09
C LEU A 390 0.81 -10.91 25.82
N ILE A 391 2.12 -10.88 25.57
CA ILE A 391 2.93 -12.08 25.34
C ILE A 391 3.19 -12.81 26.66
N ASP A 392 3.66 -12.09 27.69
CA ASP A 392 4.04 -12.67 28.98
C ASP A 392 2.85 -13.31 29.69
N GLN A 393 1.65 -12.75 29.50
CA GLN A 393 0.40 -13.28 30.06
C GLN A 393 -0.35 -14.24 29.12
N ASN A 394 0.24 -14.59 27.96
CA ASN A 394 -0.34 -15.46 26.93
C ASN A 394 -1.79 -15.08 26.56
N LEU A 395 -2.02 -13.79 26.33
CA LEU A 395 -3.35 -13.22 26.09
C LEU A 395 -3.75 -13.24 24.62
N LEU A 396 -2.81 -13.45 23.70
CA LEU A 396 -3.08 -13.53 22.27
C LEU A 396 -3.52 -14.94 21.86
N SER A 397 -4.57 -15.01 21.06
CA SER A 397 -5.07 -16.28 20.53
C SER A 397 -3.99 -17.01 19.71
N PRO A 398 -3.84 -18.34 19.88
CA PRO A 398 -2.91 -19.12 19.08
C PRO A 398 -3.28 -19.16 17.59
N HIS A 399 -4.51 -18.77 17.23
CA HIS A 399 -5.02 -18.71 15.86
C HIS A 399 -4.62 -17.43 15.11
N GLN A 400 -3.95 -16.50 15.78
CA GLN A 400 -3.52 -15.23 15.19
C GLN A 400 -2.10 -15.33 14.63
N HIS A 401 -1.97 -14.96 13.36
CA HIS A 401 -0.71 -14.86 12.63
C HIS A 401 -0.29 -13.42 12.31
N GLY A 402 -1.20 -12.44 12.44
CA GLY A 402 -0.93 -11.03 12.17
C GLY A 402 -0.32 -10.31 13.37
N PHE A 403 0.65 -9.43 13.12
CA PHE A 403 1.29 -8.54 14.11
C PHE A 403 1.81 -9.24 15.38
N ARG A 404 2.17 -10.52 15.28
CA ARG A 404 2.71 -11.32 16.37
C ARG A 404 4.16 -11.69 16.07
N PRO A 405 5.09 -11.62 17.04
CA PRO A 405 6.44 -12.11 16.85
C PRO A 405 6.46 -13.57 16.37
N SER A 406 7.41 -13.90 15.50
CA SER A 406 7.60 -15.24 14.91
C SER A 406 6.42 -15.76 14.07
N HIS A 407 5.45 -14.90 13.71
CA HIS A 407 4.36 -15.22 12.80
C HIS A 407 4.44 -14.34 11.56
N SER A 408 3.95 -14.85 10.43
CA SER A 408 3.96 -14.16 9.15
C SER A 408 2.80 -14.60 8.27
N THR A 409 2.63 -13.93 7.12
CA THR A 409 1.67 -14.39 6.10
C THR A 409 1.96 -15.81 5.63
N GLN A 410 3.23 -16.25 5.67
CA GLN A 410 3.58 -17.63 5.32
C GLN A 410 3.07 -18.62 6.37
N THR A 411 3.22 -18.31 7.66
CA THR A 411 2.76 -19.21 8.74
C THR A 411 1.25 -19.47 8.64
N ALA A 412 0.46 -18.45 8.31
CA ALA A 412 -0.98 -18.58 8.11
C ALA A 412 -1.32 -19.48 6.89
N ILE A 413 -0.63 -19.26 5.76
CA ILE A 413 -0.84 -20.08 4.56
C ILE A 413 -0.38 -21.52 4.79
N LEU A 414 0.73 -21.72 5.48
CA LEU A 414 1.23 -23.03 5.86
C LEU A 414 0.21 -23.77 6.72
N ASP A 415 -0.36 -23.13 7.75
CA ASP A 415 -1.41 -23.71 8.60
C ASP A 415 -2.63 -24.16 7.77
N ILE A 416 -3.11 -23.31 6.85
CA ILE A 416 -4.19 -23.67 5.92
C ILE A 416 -3.81 -24.89 5.07
N THR A 417 -2.67 -24.83 4.40
CA THR A 417 -2.29 -25.87 3.43
C THR A 417 -1.99 -27.22 4.09
N GLU A 418 -1.38 -27.22 5.28
CA GLU A 418 -1.04 -28.43 6.01
C GLU A 418 -2.28 -29.12 6.57
N ARG A 419 -3.26 -28.36 7.08
CA ARG A 419 -4.55 -28.93 7.49
C ARG A 419 -5.28 -29.59 6.34
N VAL A 420 -5.29 -28.95 5.18
CA VAL A 420 -5.92 -29.50 3.98
C VAL A 420 -5.21 -30.78 3.54
N ARG A 421 -3.87 -30.80 3.53
CA ARG A 421 -3.09 -32.00 3.19
C ARG A 421 -3.37 -33.15 4.17
N SER A 422 -3.31 -32.88 5.47
CA SER A 422 -3.64 -33.87 6.49
C SER A 422 -5.07 -34.41 6.36
N ALA A 423 -6.03 -33.56 5.99
CA ALA A 423 -7.40 -33.98 5.72
C ALA A 423 -7.48 -34.88 4.47
N ILE A 424 -6.74 -34.56 3.40
CA ILE A 424 -6.66 -35.39 2.19
C ILE A 424 -6.09 -36.77 2.50
N ASP A 425 -5.03 -36.85 3.30
CA ASP A 425 -4.41 -38.13 3.70
C ASP A 425 -5.39 -39.02 4.47
N LYS A 426 -6.26 -38.40 5.26
CA LYS A 426 -7.38 -39.04 5.98
C LYS A 426 -8.61 -39.28 5.10
N ARG A 427 -8.50 -39.10 3.79
CA ARG A 427 -9.59 -39.29 2.80
C ARG A 427 -10.81 -38.38 3.04
N MET A 428 -10.57 -37.18 3.57
CA MET A 428 -11.61 -36.18 3.84
C MET A 428 -11.63 -35.08 2.78
N VAL A 429 -12.73 -34.32 2.77
CA VAL A 429 -12.87 -33.04 2.06
C VAL A 429 -12.89 -31.91 3.07
N SER A 430 -12.34 -30.75 2.69
CA SER A 430 -12.26 -29.55 3.52
C SER A 430 -13.08 -28.43 2.91
N VAL A 431 -13.71 -27.61 3.75
CA VAL A 431 -14.39 -26.38 3.33
C VAL A 431 -13.76 -25.22 4.06
N LEU A 432 -13.31 -24.23 3.30
CA LEU A 432 -12.75 -22.98 3.81
C LEU A 432 -13.69 -21.82 3.47
N VAL A 433 -13.99 -20.98 4.45
CA VAL A 433 -14.69 -19.70 4.27
C VAL A 433 -13.70 -18.59 4.52
N SER A 434 -13.53 -17.69 3.57
CA SER A 434 -12.71 -16.49 3.68
C SER A 434 -13.62 -15.28 3.80
N PHE A 435 -13.60 -14.62 4.96
CA PHE A 435 -14.40 -13.44 5.25
C PHE A 435 -13.72 -12.16 4.76
N ASP A 436 -14.54 -11.16 4.40
CA ASP A 436 -14.09 -9.80 4.07
C ASP A 436 -14.79 -8.81 5.02
N PHE A 437 -14.06 -8.28 6.00
CA PHE A 437 -14.58 -7.23 6.88
C PHE A 437 -14.54 -5.88 6.16
N SER A 438 -15.67 -5.17 6.17
CA SER A 438 -15.76 -3.88 5.51
C SER A 438 -15.11 -2.79 6.34
N LYS A 439 -13.94 -2.29 5.88
CA LYS A 439 -13.25 -1.13 6.47
C LYS A 439 -13.02 -1.29 7.98
N ALA A 440 -12.56 -2.48 8.38
CA ALA A 440 -12.54 -2.90 9.78
C ALA A 440 -11.76 -1.93 10.69
N PHE A 441 -10.55 -1.53 10.28
CA PHE A 441 -9.73 -0.56 11.02
C PHE A 441 -10.41 0.81 11.20
N ASP A 442 -11.14 1.26 10.19
CA ASP A 442 -11.77 2.59 10.19
C ASP A 442 -13.08 2.63 11.00
N THR A 443 -13.64 1.47 11.35
CA THR A 443 -15.00 1.34 11.93
C THR A 443 -15.03 0.84 13.37
N ILE A 444 -13.88 0.53 13.99
CA ILE A 444 -13.85 0.06 15.39
C ILE A 444 -14.55 1.04 16.33
N PRO A 445 -15.64 0.63 17.01
CA PRO A 445 -16.26 1.46 18.03
C PRO A 445 -15.34 1.58 19.24
N HIS A 446 -14.94 2.81 19.59
CA HIS A 446 -13.98 3.03 20.67
C HIS A 446 -14.45 2.47 22.02
N ARG A 447 -15.75 2.59 22.35
CA ARG A 447 -16.33 2.01 23.58
C ARG A 447 -16.05 0.51 23.70
N ARG A 448 -16.26 -0.24 22.61
CA ARG A 448 -16.04 -1.69 22.60
C ARG A 448 -14.55 -2.01 22.74
N LEU A 449 -13.69 -1.24 22.08
CA LEU A 449 -12.23 -1.39 22.19
C LEU A 449 -11.74 -1.17 23.63
N LEU A 450 -12.23 -0.14 24.32
CA LEU A 450 -11.90 0.10 25.73
C LEU A 450 -12.39 -1.03 26.64
N VAL A 451 -13.58 -1.58 26.41
CA VAL A 451 -14.05 -2.77 27.14
C VAL A 451 -13.10 -3.95 26.93
N ARG A 452 -12.63 -4.20 25.69
CA ARG A 452 -11.64 -5.26 25.43
C ARG A 452 -10.32 -5.01 26.15
N LEU A 453 -9.84 -3.77 26.19
CA LEU A 453 -8.65 -3.39 26.96
C LEU A 453 -8.84 -3.66 28.46
N ARG A 454 -10.04 -3.41 28.99
CA ARG A 454 -10.35 -3.70 30.40
C ARG A 454 -10.38 -5.20 30.67
N GLU A 455 -11.00 -5.99 29.79
CA GLU A 455 -11.09 -7.45 29.89
C GLU A 455 -9.71 -8.14 29.86
N ILE A 456 -8.74 -7.60 29.11
CA ILE A 456 -7.37 -8.15 29.10
C ILE A 456 -6.55 -7.77 30.33
N GLY A 457 -7.02 -6.86 31.18
CA GLY A 457 -6.37 -6.51 32.45
C GLY A 457 -5.85 -5.07 32.56
N CYS A 458 -6.16 -4.16 31.65
CA CYS A 458 -5.72 -2.76 31.76
C CYS A 458 -6.39 -2.03 32.94
N ASP A 459 -5.57 -1.38 33.77
CA ASP A 459 -6.02 -0.58 34.91
C ASP A 459 -6.75 0.72 34.49
N ASP A 460 -7.28 1.42 35.48
CA ASP A 460 -8.15 2.58 35.26
C ASP A 460 -7.41 3.73 34.54
N LEU A 461 -6.16 4.00 34.93
CA LEU A 461 -5.33 5.03 34.31
C LEU A 461 -5.01 4.68 32.85
N THR A 462 -4.69 3.43 32.56
CA THR A 462 -4.44 2.96 31.20
C THR A 462 -5.69 3.06 30.34
N ILE A 463 -6.87 2.70 30.87
CA ILE A 463 -8.14 2.85 30.16
C ILE A 463 -8.43 4.32 29.85
N ARG A 464 -8.22 5.22 30.81
CA ARG A 464 -8.38 6.67 30.61
C ARG A 464 -7.41 7.21 29.56
N TRP A 465 -6.16 6.75 29.58
CA TRP A 465 -5.16 7.15 28.58
C TRP A 465 -5.57 6.72 27.17
N PHE A 466 -6.02 5.47 26.98
CA PHE A 466 -6.51 5.01 25.67
C PHE A 466 -7.79 5.73 25.24
N ALA A 467 -8.69 6.05 26.19
CA ALA A 467 -9.88 6.83 25.90
C ALA A 467 -9.51 8.21 25.36
N ASP A 468 -8.54 8.89 26.00
CA ASP A 468 -8.07 10.20 25.55
C ASP A 468 -7.34 10.11 24.18
N TYR A 469 -6.47 9.11 23.97
CA TYR A 469 -5.78 8.84 22.71
C TYR A 469 -6.73 8.66 21.51
N LEU A 470 -7.86 7.98 21.72
CA LEU A 470 -8.87 7.70 20.70
C LEU A 470 -9.85 8.87 20.48
N SER A 471 -10.06 9.69 21.51
CA SER A 471 -10.98 10.83 21.48
C SER A 471 -10.49 11.98 20.58
N LEU A 472 -11.41 12.82 20.11
CA LEU A 472 -11.13 14.11 19.47
C LEU A 472 -10.15 14.06 18.28
N ARG A 473 -9.99 12.90 17.64
CA ARG A 473 -9.13 12.75 16.48
C ARG A 473 -9.73 13.44 15.27
N SER A 474 -8.87 14.02 14.44
CA SER A 474 -9.26 14.70 13.21
C SER A 474 -8.31 14.37 12.07
N LEU A 475 -8.82 14.41 10.84
CA LEU A 475 -8.05 14.16 9.63
C LEU A 475 -8.23 15.28 8.61
N ALA A 476 -7.21 15.50 7.79
CA ALA A 476 -7.27 16.35 6.61
C ALA A 476 -6.47 15.73 5.46
N VAL A 477 -6.96 15.83 4.23
CA VAL A 477 -6.29 15.30 3.03
C VAL A 477 -5.26 16.31 2.52
N ARG A 478 -4.02 15.84 2.33
CA ARG A 478 -2.92 16.65 1.80
C ARG A 478 -3.00 16.77 0.28
N LYS A 479 -3.01 18.00 -0.24
CA LYS A 479 -3.04 18.38 -1.65
C LYS A 479 -1.63 18.28 -2.29
N ALA A 480 -1.58 18.33 -3.62
CA ALA A 480 -0.33 18.19 -4.38
C ALA A 480 0.67 19.35 -4.20
N ASP A 481 0.17 20.52 -3.80
CA ASP A 481 0.93 21.73 -3.46
C ASP A 481 1.45 21.75 -2.01
N GLY A 482 1.03 20.78 -1.20
CA GLY A 482 1.43 20.64 0.19
C GLY A 482 0.40 21.18 1.20
N SER A 483 -0.59 21.95 0.76
CA SER A 483 -1.70 22.42 1.60
C SER A 483 -2.68 21.30 1.93
N HIS A 484 -3.63 21.55 2.83
CA HIS A 484 -4.59 20.55 3.30
C HIS A 484 -6.04 20.93 2.99
N SER A 485 -6.94 19.95 3.06
CA SER A 485 -8.39 20.16 3.11
C SER A 485 -8.81 20.73 4.47
N HIS A 486 -10.11 20.94 4.66
CA HIS A 486 -10.66 21.12 6.01
C HIS A 486 -10.36 19.93 6.91
N LEU A 487 -10.28 20.19 8.22
CA LEU A 487 -10.19 19.17 9.25
C LEU A 487 -11.58 18.58 9.52
N TYR A 488 -11.66 17.26 9.49
CA TYR A 488 -12.88 16.52 9.81
C TYR A 488 -12.64 15.64 11.03
N ARG A 489 -13.56 15.70 12.00
CA ARG A 489 -13.51 14.85 13.21
C ARG A 489 -13.86 13.41 12.89
N THR A 490 -13.25 12.49 13.63
CA THR A 490 -13.53 11.05 13.59
C THR A 490 -13.89 10.55 14.99
N THR A 491 -14.88 9.66 15.06
CA THR A 491 -15.45 9.13 16.32
C THR A 491 -15.41 7.61 16.41
N SER A 492 -14.81 6.95 15.42
CA SER A 492 -14.57 5.51 15.38
C SER A 492 -13.26 5.20 14.63
N GLY A 493 -12.80 3.96 14.78
CA GLY A 493 -11.62 3.44 14.10
C GLY A 493 -10.30 3.80 14.75
N VAL A 494 -9.24 3.23 14.21
CA VAL A 494 -7.84 3.50 14.58
C VAL A 494 -7.08 3.92 13.32
N SER A 495 -6.22 4.94 13.43
CA SER A 495 -5.61 5.57 12.25
C SER A 495 -4.67 4.61 11.50
N GLN A 496 -4.89 4.42 10.20
CA GLN A 496 -4.02 3.61 9.32
C GLN A 496 -2.67 4.32 9.09
N GLY A 497 -1.68 4.01 9.94
CA GLY A 497 -0.38 4.69 10.00
C GLY A 497 0.10 5.01 11.43
N SER A 498 -0.78 4.80 12.42
CA SER A 498 -0.42 4.74 13.84
C SER A 498 0.40 3.50 14.16
N VAL A 499 1.20 3.58 15.22
CA VAL A 499 1.95 2.44 15.77
C VAL A 499 1.02 1.56 16.60
N LEU A 500 0.10 2.17 17.35
CA LEU A 500 -0.86 1.44 18.19
C LEU A 500 -2.01 0.80 17.40
N GLY A 501 -2.40 1.35 16.25
CA GLY A 501 -3.57 0.87 15.49
C GLY A 501 -3.58 -0.63 15.20
N PRO A 502 -2.49 -1.21 14.63
CA PRO A 502 -2.33 -2.65 14.47
C PRO A 502 -2.53 -3.47 15.75
N LEU A 503 -1.93 -3.03 16.86
CA LEU A 503 -2.00 -3.71 18.16
C LEU A 503 -3.42 -3.64 18.76
N LEU A 504 -4.06 -2.48 18.66
CA LEU A 504 -5.44 -2.28 19.12
C LEU A 504 -6.42 -3.14 18.32
N PHE A 505 -6.24 -3.22 17.00
CA PHE A 505 -7.04 -4.12 16.15
C PHE A 505 -6.82 -5.60 16.51
N LEU A 506 -5.57 -5.97 16.77
CA LEU A 506 -5.20 -7.31 17.22
C LEU A 506 -5.94 -7.69 18.52
N ILE A 507 -5.93 -6.83 19.54
CA ILE A 507 -6.67 -7.03 20.79
C ILE A 507 -8.18 -7.12 20.51
N TYR A 508 -8.69 -6.29 19.61
CA TYR A 508 -10.10 -6.22 19.27
C TYR A 508 -10.65 -7.54 18.71
N ILE A 509 -9.95 -8.13 17.72
CA ILE A 509 -10.39 -9.35 17.04
C ILE A 509 -10.06 -10.64 17.82
N ASN A 510 -9.27 -10.54 18.89
CA ASN A 510 -8.70 -11.67 19.60
C ASN A 510 -9.72 -12.67 20.19
N SER A 511 -10.95 -12.22 20.44
CA SER A 511 -12.06 -13.06 20.94
C SER A 511 -12.80 -13.85 19.84
N LEU A 512 -12.57 -13.55 18.55
CA LEU A 512 -13.27 -14.22 17.45
C LEU A 512 -13.02 -15.74 17.44
N PRO A 513 -11.80 -16.28 17.62
CA PRO A 513 -11.60 -17.73 17.57
C PRO A 513 -12.40 -18.52 18.62
N SER A 514 -12.70 -17.93 19.79
CA SER A 514 -13.37 -18.65 20.88
C SER A 514 -14.88 -18.84 20.67
N ILE A 515 -15.48 -18.20 19.66
CA ILE A 515 -16.90 -18.40 19.32
C ILE A 515 -17.14 -19.59 18.39
N LEU A 516 -16.07 -20.16 17.80
CA LEU A 516 -16.17 -21.25 16.85
C LEU A 516 -16.29 -22.59 17.57
N SER A 517 -17.23 -23.43 17.14
CA SER A 517 -17.49 -24.74 17.77
C SER A 517 -16.97 -25.91 16.93
N HIS A 518 -16.75 -25.71 15.63
CA HIS A 518 -16.51 -26.80 14.67
C HIS A 518 -15.37 -26.54 13.69
N SER A 519 -14.97 -25.29 13.55
CA SER A 519 -13.97 -24.84 12.59
C SER A 519 -12.71 -24.33 13.29
N HIS A 520 -11.58 -24.50 12.62
CA HIS A 520 -10.33 -23.86 12.99
C HIS A 520 -10.26 -22.47 12.38
N ALA A 521 -9.95 -21.46 13.18
CA ALA A 521 -9.72 -20.10 12.71
C ALA A 521 -8.27 -19.91 12.25
N ILE A 522 -8.09 -19.18 11.14
CA ILE A 522 -6.80 -18.62 10.73
C ILE A 522 -7.03 -17.13 10.56
N ILE A 523 -6.37 -16.31 11.38
CA ILE A 523 -6.54 -14.87 11.38
C ILE A 523 -5.21 -14.21 11.07
N PHE A 524 -5.21 -13.30 10.11
CA PHE A 524 -4.11 -12.37 9.90
C PHE A 524 -4.70 -10.98 9.80
N THR A 525 -4.72 -10.25 10.91
CA THR A 525 -5.32 -8.91 10.97
C THR A 525 -6.82 -8.98 10.61
N ASP A 526 -7.32 -8.23 9.63
CA ASP A 526 -8.71 -8.30 9.17
C ASP A 526 -8.99 -9.49 8.23
N ASP A 527 -7.97 -10.06 7.58
CA ASP A 527 -8.10 -11.27 6.76
C ASP A 527 -8.36 -12.49 7.67
N THR A 528 -9.62 -12.91 7.77
CA THR A 528 -10.06 -14.04 8.61
C THR A 528 -10.57 -15.20 7.76
N GLN A 529 -10.12 -16.40 8.07
CA GLN A 529 -10.60 -17.64 7.49
C GLN A 529 -11.05 -18.62 8.57
N ILE A 530 -12.06 -19.43 8.25
CA ILE A 530 -12.38 -20.63 9.01
C ILE A 530 -12.32 -21.85 8.11
N ILE A 531 -11.81 -22.96 8.63
CA ILE A 531 -11.70 -24.22 7.91
C ILE A 531 -12.19 -25.38 8.75
N SER A 532 -12.94 -26.29 8.14
CA SER A 532 -13.30 -27.58 8.74
C SER A 532 -13.29 -28.67 7.67
N TYR A 533 -13.25 -29.92 8.10
CA TYR A 533 -13.13 -31.08 7.22
C TYR A 533 -13.96 -32.27 7.73
N ALA A 534 -14.37 -33.12 6.81
CA ALA A 534 -15.10 -34.35 7.10
C ALA A 534 -14.96 -35.37 5.95
N PRO A 535 -15.22 -36.67 6.20
CA PRO A 535 -15.37 -37.64 5.12
C PRO A 535 -16.48 -37.22 4.13
N PRO A 536 -16.39 -37.58 2.83
CA PRO A 536 -17.41 -37.23 1.84
C PRO A 536 -18.84 -37.64 2.22
N SER A 537 -19.00 -38.74 2.96
CA SER A 537 -20.30 -39.22 3.46
C SER A 537 -20.97 -38.23 4.43
N GLN A 538 -20.19 -37.45 5.16
CA GLN A 538 -20.66 -36.46 6.16
C GLN A 538 -20.63 -35.03 5.62
N PHE A 539 -20.55 -34.85 4.30
CA PHE A 539 -20.41 -33.52 3.70
C PHE A 539 -21.59 -32.58 4.03
N LYS A 540 -22.81 -33.10 4.16
CA LYS A 540 -23.97 -32.28 4.57
C LYS A 540 -23.80 -31.75 6.01
N ASP A 541 -23.32 -32.59 6.92
CA ASP A 541 -23.09 -32.21 8.32
C ASP A 541 -21.89 -31.28 8.46
N LEU A 542 -20.88 -31.42 7.60
CA LEU A 542 -19.80 -30.43 7.50
C LEU A 542 -20.36 -29.04 7.13
N LEU A 543 -21.26 -28.97 6.15
CA LEU A 543 -21.84 -27.70 5.72
C LEU A 543 -22.76 -27.08 6.78
N SER A 544 -23.53 -27.88 7.53
CA SER A 544 -24.36 -27.36 8.63
C SER A 544 -23.48 -26.78 9.74
N ARG A 545 -22.42 -27.50 10.14
CA ARG A 545 -21.44 -27.02 11.14
C ARG A 545 -20.72 -25.75 10.67
N MET A 546 -20.25 -25.71 9.43
CA MET A 546 -19.62 -24.52 8.84
C MET A 546 -20.60 -23.33 8.75
N THR A 547 -21.88 -23.59 8.49
CA THR A 547 -22.92 -22.56 8.46
C THR A 547 -23.20 -22.00 9.85
N ALA A 548 -23.23 -22.85 10.88
CA ALA A 548 -23.34 -22.41 12.27
C ALA A 548 -22.18 -21.49 12.67
N ASP A 549 -20.94 -21.93 12.43
CA ASP A 549 -19.75 -21.14 12.75
C ASP A 549 -19.66 -19.85 11.91
N ALA A 550 -20.02 -19.88 10.63
CA ALA A 550 -20.06 -18.68 9.80
C ALA A 550 -21.10 -17.65 10.29
N ASN A 551 -22.26 -18.10 10.74
CA ASN A 551 -23.26 -17.22 11.35
C ASN A 551 -22.84 -16.73 12.73
N ALA A 552 -22.10 -17.53 13.52
CA ALA A 552 -21.49 -17.07 14.76
C ALA A 552 -20.50 -15.93 14.48
N VAL A 553 -19.66 -16.04 13.45
CA VAL A 553 -18.75 -14.95 13.03
C VAL A 553 -19.52 -13.70 12.60
N HIS A 554 -20.63 -13.86 11.87
CA HIS A 554 -21.49 -12.73 11.51
C HIS A 554 -22.09 -12.05 12.75
N GLN A 555 -22.65 -12.82 13.68
CA GLN A 555 -23.24 -12.29 14.90
C GLN A 555 -22.18 -11.58 15.76
N TRP A 556 -21.00 -12.21 15.93
CA TRP A 556 -19.88 -11.59 16.63
C TRP A 556 -19.45 -10.27 15.97
N ALA A 557 -19.41 -10.21 14.64
CA ALA A 557 -19.08 -8.96 13.94
C ALA A 557 -20.11 -7.87 14.28
N MET A 558 -21.41 -8.18 14.21
CA MET A 558 -22.49 -7.25 14.55
C MET A 558 -22.43 -6.77 16.01
N ASP A 559 -22.24 -7.69 16.96
CA ASP A 559 -22.17 -7.39 18.39
C ASP A 559 -20.98 -6.47 18.73
N ASN A 560 -19.90 -6.62 17.96
CA ASN A 560 -18.68 -5.80 18.01
C ASN A 560 -18.71 -4.65 16.98
N GLY A 561 -19.85 -4.28 16.41
CA GLY A 561 -19.98 -3.10 15.53
C GLY A 561 -19.13 -3.12 14.25
N LEU A 562 -18.71 -4.31 13.81
CA LEU A 562 -18.06 -4.55 12.52
C LEU A 562 -19.08 -5.09 11.52
N SER A 563 -18.77 -5.01 10.23
CA SER A 563 -19.64 -5.54 9.18
C SER A 563 -18.90 -6.46 8.22
N LEU A 564 -19.54 -7.57 7.85
CA LEU A 564 -19.05 -8.51 6.86
C LEU A 564 -19.62 -8.18 5.48
N ASN A 565 -18.79 -8.25 4.45
CA ASN A 565 -19.22 -8.15 3.08
C ASN A 565 -19.54 -9.54 2.51
N ALA A 566 -20.80 -9.96 2.61
CA ALA A 566 -21.24 -11.27 2.13
C ALA A 566 -20.93 -11.52 0.63
N GLN A 567 -20.93 -10.47 -0.21
CA GLN A 567 -20.61 -10.58 -1.64
C GLN A 567 -19.11 -10.82 -1.90
N LYS A 568 -18.25 -10.35 -1.01
CA LYS A 568 -16.80 -10.55 -1.08
C LYS A 568 -16.33 -11.76 -0.29
N THR A 569 -17.10 -12.24 0.68
CA THR A 569 -16.87 -13.51 1.35
C THR A 569 -16.88 -14.65 0.32
N ARG A 570 -15.86 -15.50 0.34
CA ARG A 570 -15.71 -16.61 -0.61
C ARG A 570 -15.64 -17.95 0.11
N VAL A 571 -16.20 -18.98 -0.52
CA VAL A 571 -16.10 -20.37 -0.06
C VAL A 571 -15.22 -21.16 -1.03
N LEU A 572 -14.26 -21.91 -0.49
CA LEU A 572 -13.38 -22.79 -1.26
C LEU A 572 -13.56 -24.23 -0.76
N LEU A 573 -13.98 -25.11 -1.67
CA LEU A 573 -14.03 -26.56 -1.43
C LEU A 573 -12.67 -27.17 -1.81
N LEU A 574 -12.05 -27.85 -0.86
CA LEU A 574 -10.67 -28.34 -0.94
C LEU A 574 -10.62 -29.86 -0.75
N GLY A 575 -9.75 -30.54 -1.50
CA GLY A 575 -9.59 -31.99 -1.38
C GLY A 575 -8.96 -32.65 -2.60
N SER A 576 -8.80 -33.97 -2.54
CA SER A 576 -8.34 -34.73 -3.70
C SER A 576 -9.39 -34.72 -4.81
N ARG A 577 -8.94 -34.85 -6.07
CA ARG A 577 -9.85 -34.92 -7.21
C ARG A 577 -10.87 -36.05 -7.07
N VAL A 578 -10.46 -37.19 -6.51
CA VAL A 578 -11.32 -38.35 -6.30
C VAL A 578 -12.43 -38.04 -5.30
N PHE A 579 -12.08 -37.45 -4.14
CA PHE A 579 -13.06 -37.19 -3.08
C PHE A 579 -13.97 -36.00 -3.38
N ILE A 580 -13.47 -34.96 -4.04
CA ILE A 580 -14.31 -33.86 -4.53
C ILE A 580 -15.30 -34.40 -5.57
N ASN A 581 -14.85 -35.23 -6.52
CA ASN A 581 -15.74 -35.81 -7.54
C ASN A 581 -16.78 -36.77 -6.91
N ALA A 582 -16.41 -37.50 -5.85
CA ALA A 582 -17.30 -38.39 -5.12
C ALA A 582 -18.49 -37.67 -4.46
N LEU A 583 -18.42 -36.35 -4.28
CA LEU A 583 -19.56 -35.56 -3.81
C LEU A 583 -20.71 -35.50 -4.83
N GLY A 584 -20.47 -35.85 -6.10
CA GLY A 584 -21.50 -36.23 -7.07
C GLY A 584 -22.55 -35.16 -7.39
N ARG A 585 -22.29 -33.88 -7.11
CA ARG A 585 -23.29 -32.82 -7.20
C ARG A 585 -22.85 -31.71 -8.15
N ALA A 586 -23.65 -31.50 -9.21
CA ALA A 586 -23.54 -30.33 -10.08
C ALA A 586 -23.81 -29.01 -9.32
N ASN A 587 -24.57 -29.08 -8.21
CA ASN A 587 -24.82 -27.97 -7.28
C ASN A 587 -24.74 -28.47 -5.82
N PRO A 588 -23.58 -28.40 -5.15
CA PRO A 588 -23.50 -28.73 -3.72
C PRO A 588 -24.34 -27.73 -2.89
N PRO A 589 -24.90 -28.15 -1.73
CA PRO A 589 -25.55 -27.23 -0.81
C PRO A 589 -24.56 -26.14 -0.40
N LYS A 590 -25.05 -24.90 -0.27
CA LYS A 590 -24.23 -23.73 0.00
C LYS A 590 -24.20 -23.42 1.49
N ILE A 591 -23.12 -22.77 1.92
CA ILE A 591 -23.06 -22.14 3.25
C ILE A 591 -23.95 -20.91 3.23
N VAL A 592 -24.81 -20.76 4.23
CA VAL A 592 -25.72 -19.62 4.35
C VAL A 592 -25.22 -18.65 5.42
N LEU A 593 -24.76 -17.48 5.00
CA LEU A 593 -24.28 -16.41 5.89
C LEU A 593 -25.36 -15.34 6.00
N ALA A 594 -25.98 -15.19 7.17
CA ALA A 594 -27.03 -14.20 7.44
C ALA A 594 -28.15 -14.20 6.37
N GLY A 595 -28.64 -15.41 6.02
CA GLY A 595 -29.65 -15.60 4.98
C GLY A 595 -29.14 -15.53 3.53
N THR A 596 -27.87 -15.16 3.31
CA THR A 596 -27.25 -15.12 1.98
C THR A 596 -26.51 -16.42 1.68
N ALA A 597 -26.90 -17.13 0.62
CA ALA A 597 -26.18 -18.31 0.17
C ALA A 597 -24.85 -17.92 -0.51
N LEU A 598 -23.73 -18.39 0.03
CA LEU A 598 -22.40 -18.08 -0.48
C LEU A 598 -22.04 -18.97 -1.67
N GLU A 599 -21.49 -18.38 -2.71
CA GLU A 599 -21.02 -19.10 -3.90
C GLU A 599 -19.66 -19.76 -3.67
N TYR A 600 -19.51 -20.98 -4.21
CA TYR A 600 -18.22 -21.64 -4.28
C TYR A 600 -17.35 -20.97 -5.35
N SER A 601 -16.13 -20.64 -4.96
CA SER A 601 -15.11 -20.13 -5.88
C SER A 601 -14.11 -21.24 -6.19
N PRO A 602 -13.72 -21.45 -7.46
CA PRO A 602 -12.71 -22.46 -7.81
C PRO A 602 -11.32 -22.08 -7.29
N THR A 603 -11.09 -20.78 -7.08
CA THR A 603 -9.88 -20.22 -6.49
C THR A 603 -10.22 -19.10 -5.52
N VAL A 604 -9.41 -18.93 -4.47
CA VAL A 604 -9.53 -17.81 -3.53
C VAL A 604 -8.14 -17.22 -3.31
N LYS A 605 -8.06 -15.88 -3.29
CA LYS A 605 -6.82 -15.18 -2.99
C LYS A 605 -6.75 -14.89 -1.49
N ILE A 606 -5.79 -15.50 -0.81
CA ILE A 606 -5.58 -15.38 0.64
C ILE A 606 -4.15 -14.86 0.86
N LEU A 607 -4.00 -13.75 1.58
CA LEU A 607 -2.70 -13.14 1.92
C LEU A 607 -1.75 -12.95 0.74
N GLY A 608 -2.29 -12.72 -0.46
CA GLY A 608 -1.52 -12.49 -1.68
C GLY A 608 -1.29 -13.71 -2.57
N LEU A 609 -1.59 -14.93 -2.10
CA LEU A 609 -1.49 -16.18 -2.85
C LEU A 609 -2.86 -16.64 -3.33
N VAL A 610 -2.92 -17.21 -4.54
CA VAL A 610 -4.15 -17.82 -5.08
C VAL A 610 -4.15 -19.31 -4.76
N LEU A 611 -5.07 -19.73 -3.91
CA LEU A 611 -5.33 -21.14 -3.61
C LEU A 611 -6.41 -21.66 -4.55
N ASP A 612 -6.21 -22.86 -5.09
CA ASP A 612 -7.20 -23.60 -5.86
C ASP A 612 -7.73 -24.80 -5.06
N SER A 613 -8.88 -25.34 -5.49
CA SER A 613 -9.56 -26.47 -4.84
C SER A 613 -8.71 -27.74 -4.63
N LYS A 614 -7.59 -27.90 -5.34
CA LYS A 614 -6.73 -29.09 -5.34
C LYS A 614 -5.32 -28.79 -4.82
N LEU A 615 -5.04 -27.55 -4.43
CA LEU A 615 -3.70 -27.07 -4.07
C LEU A 615 -2.63 -27.40 -5.13
N ASN A 616 -2.97 -27.28 -6.42
CA ASN A 616 -2.01 -27.53 -7.51
C ASN A 616 -1.20 -26.29 -7.91
N TRP A 617 -1.63 -25.10 -7.48
CA TRP A 617 -0.97 -23.81 -7.66
C TRP A 617 -0.88 -23.31 -9.11
N ASP A 618 -1.56 -23.95 -10.06
CA ASP A 618 -1.49 -23.57 -11.49
C ASP A 618 -1.92 -22.12 -11.72
N ALA A 619 -3.01 -21.70 -11.08
CA ALA A 619 -3.53 -20.34 -11.19
C ALA A 619 -2.57 -19.31 -10.59
N GLN A 620 -1.93 -19.64 -9.47
CA GLN A 620 -0.93 -18.80 -8.83
C GLN A 620 0.32 -18.65 -9.70
N ILE A 621 0.86 -19.77 -10.20
CA ILE A 621 2.03 -19.80 -11.08
C ILE A 621 1.73 -19.01 -12.34
N SER A 622 0.58 -19.24 -12.99
CA SER A 622 0.17 -18.51 -14.20
C SER A 622 0.08 -16.99 -13.96
N SER A 623 -0.48 -16.57 -12.81
CA SER A 623 -0.59 -15.16 -12.43
C SER A 623 0.78 -14.52 -12.18
N ALA A 624 1.68 -15.23 -11.47
CA ALA A 624 3.05 -14.80 -11.22
C ALA A 624 3.87 -14.74 -12.51
N SER A 625 3.85 -15.79 -13.32
CA SER A 625 4.50 -15.84 -14.63
C SER A 625 4.01 -14.73 -15.54
N SER A 626 2.72 -14.41 -15.56
CA SER A 626 2.18 -13.30 -16.37
C SER A 626 2.79 -11.95 -15.96
N LYS A 627 2.91 -11.70 -14.65
CA LYS A 627 3.54 -10.48 -14.12
C LYS A 627 5.05 -10.42 -14.43
N ILE A 628 5.74 -11.55 -14.32
CA ILE A 628 7.16 -11.67 -14.64
C ILE A 628 7.40 -11.42 -16.13
N HIS A 629 6.65 -12.09 -17.01
CA HIS A 629 6.73 -11.87 -18.46
C HIS A 629 6.47 -10.41 -18.81
N TYR A 630 5.49 -9.78 -18.14
CA TYR A 630 5.22 -8.37 -18.32
C TYR A 630 6.43 -7.48 -17.93
N ALA A 631 7.02 -7.71 -16.75
CA ALA A 631 8.19 -6.98 -16.30
C ALA A 631 9.37 -7.18 -17.26
N LEU A 632 9.62 -8.41 -17.71
CA LEU A 632 10.68 -8.74 -18.66
C LEU A 632 10.44 -8.11 -20.04
N TYR A 633 9.20 -8.10 -20.52
CA TYR A 633 8.84 -7.46 -21.78
C TYR A 633 9.03 -5.95 -21.73
N SER A 634 8.63 -5.31 -20.62
CA SER A 634 8.88 -3.89 -20.38
C SER A 634 10.38 -3.58 -20.41
N LEU A 635 11.19 -4.41 -19.74
CA LEU A 635 12.66 -4.31 -19.76
C LEU A 635 13.24 -4.51 -21.17
N ARG A 636 12.64 -5.35 -22.02
CA ARG A 636 13.10 -5.57 -23.41
C ARG A 636 13.06 -4.30 -24.25
N HIS A 637 12.09 -3.40 -24.06
CA HIS A 637 12.07 -2.12 -24.76
C HIS A 637 13.27 -1.22 -24.43
N HIS A 638 13.91 -1.49 -23.29
CA HIS A 638 15.12 -0.82 -22.83
C HIS A 638 16.38 -1.66 -23.07
N ARG A 639 16.32 -2.76 -23.85
CA ARG A 639 17.47 -3.67 -24.04
C ARG A 639 18.74 -2.99 -24.55
N ASN A 640 18.62 -1.96 -25.39
CA ASN A 640 19.76 -1.23 -25.93
C ASN A 640 20.36 -0.26 -24.89
N SER A 641 19.59 0.09 -23.87
CA SER A 641 19.97 0.98 -22.77
C SER A 641 20.27 0.21 -21.46
N LEU A 642 20.22 -1.13 -21.47
CA LEU A 642 20.47 -1.98 -20.31
C LEU A 642 21.60 -2.95 -20.66
N SER A 643 22.66 -2.95 -19.85
CA SER A 643 23.81 -3.83 -20.05
C SER A 643 23.42 -5.32 -19.95
N ARG A 644 24.26 -6.22 -20.50
CA ARG A 644 24.02 -7.67 -20.46
C ARG A 644 23.91 -8.20 -19.03
N HIS A 645 24.78 -7.73 -18.14
CA HIS A 645 24.77 -8.01 -16.71
C HIS A 645 23.45 -7.58 -16.06
N LEU A 646 22.96 -6.37 -16.36
CA LEU A 646 21.69 -5.87 -15.81
C LEU A 646 20.48 -6.66 -16.30
N ARG A 647 20.50 -7.14 -17.53
CA ARG A 647 19.44 -8.04 -18.05
C ARG A 647 19.44 -9.41 -17.37
N GLN A 648 20.57 -9.84 -16.81
CA GLN A 648 20.67 -11.08 -16.02
C GLN A 648 20.22 -10.83 -14.56
N ALA A 649 20.67 -9.74 -13.93
CA ALA A 649 20.26 -9.35 -12.58
C ALA A 649 18.76 -9.03 -12.46
N SER A 650 18.14 -8.48 -13.50
CA SER A 650 16.69 -8.25 -13.53
C SER A 650 15.88 -9.52 -13.82
N ARG A 651 16.50 -10.59 -14.32
CA ARG A 651 15.86 -11.92 -14.44
C ARG A 651 15.86 -12.65 -13.10
N SER A 652 16.96 -12.62 -12.34
CA SER A 652 17.00 -13.16 -10.97
C SER A 652 16.17 -12.31 -9.99
N GLY A 653 16.09 -10.99 -10.19
CA GLY A 653 15.20 -10.10 -9.44
C GLY A 653 13.73 -10.14 -9.86
N ALA A 654 13.38 -10.80 -10.97
CA ALA A 654 11.98 -11.01 -11.37
C ALA A 654 11.27 -12.02 -10.46
N ASP A 655 11.99 -12.99 -9.89
CA ASP A 655 11.50 -13.81 -8.77
C ASP A 655 11.21 -12.95 -7.52
N CYS A 656 11.94 -11.85 -7.34
CA CYS A 656 11.74 -10.88 -6.26
C CYS A 656 10.74 -9.75 -6.58
N SER A 657 10.08 -9.75 -7.75
CA SER A 657 9.35 -8.59 -8.30
C SER A 657 7.99 -8.29 -7.67
N THR A 658 7.65 -8.93 -6.55
CA THR A 658 6.57 -8.42 -5.71
C THR A 658 7.10 -8.07 -4.33
N PRO A 659 7.01 -6.79 -3.92
CA PRO A 659 7.10 -6.43 -2.51
C PRO A 659 6.04 -7.14 -1.65
N ARG A 660 5.03 -7.76 -2.28
CA ARG A 660 4.05 -8.67 -1.65
C ARG A 660 4.53 -10.13 -1.51
N LEU A 661 5.62 -10.55 -2.17
CA LEU A 661 6.29 -11.83 -1.90
C LEU A 661 7.45 -11.67 -0.91
N ARG A 662 7.95 -10.45 -0.66
CA ARG A 662 8.94 -10.21 0.41
C ARG A 662 8.38 -10.30 1.82
N SER A 663 7.08 -10.08 2.03
CA SER A 663 6.43 -10.53 3.28
C SER A 663 6.40 -12.07 3.40
N GLY A 664 6.84 -12.78 2.37
CA GLY A 664 7.09 -14.21 2.38
C GLY A 664 8.50 -14.60 1.94
N CYS A 665 9.52 -13.80 2.27
CA CYS A 665 10.95 -14.19 2.33
C CYS A 665 11.75 -12.99 2.87
N ALA A 666 12.23 -13.09 4.12
CA ALA A 666 12.85 -12.07 5.01
C ALA A 666 11.83 -11.17 5.75
N ASP A 667 11.77 -11.12 7.08
CA ASP A 667 12.73 -11.45 8.14
C ASP A 667 12.27 -12.62 9.04
#